data_AF-A0A4Y9XX96-F1
#
_entry.id   AF-A0A4Y9XX96-F1
#
_cell.length_a   1.000
_cell.length_b   1.000
_cell.length_c   1.000
_cell.angle_alpha   90.00
_cell.angle_beta   90.00
_cell.angle_gamma   90.00
#
_symmetry.space_group_name_H-M   'P 1'
#
loop_
_entity.id
_entity.type
_entity.pdbx_description
1 polymer ?
#
loop_
_entity_poly.entity_id
_entity_poly.type
_entity_poly.pdbx_seq_one_letter_code
_entity_poly.pdbx_strand_id
1 'polypeptide(L)'
;MSLPTPPSTSHREKETWISRLSPSSRVSWSEEHQYHTLPASPSSTPPSINVKSSASQLAPGKSILKKTEDVLPLMDEEEQKECTPEPADPLTDLRYLENPVSLILDSNGSLRDLAEAYSVLSSRCKSALTTDSVVDSTWPLFQPLRKRRDAFLDAVIRDLGRVHIDPLEVPSTEGEPCPAQGREVVVALPSPKESPRKKRGMSGEQAKFARDVCTVCHAVIRFLNVAFTFPALYQLYSVKQLRFLLTHVLAIPMAPELPTPNARKTCALAVWLIQTMELPSEVIEPAAPRIAYAIRRGIEGELGREGKKGAVNDGLKVSICALSPSLRLTATQAIYELSTAFPEIFVPAFTDILPSLLSNLLAPTLVLRAQACHALGGFAYAVANISASPVHARIANIVANYLRPVDSPPPPPDANGNTAPPMTPGSPKRDSAIVRTLRTLLAATEPRHVAQGPVWAWMVLGYFIVLLGPMVYEDDAICRTITALFSLGLRHGKSSVRNLGFMTWRCMVWAYFYAPSIKVTTDGDEDMEDADESERTSTVASPGERIKSAWKVMVSILDVGVGSAVIASLLSQPSSELSLRRVLGVLRAMSRKGGHTTKEALDTAMELLGVPDSADEAIEPPTLLPHGLFCAEPGLLTADWSSLPSAARPLLEECLRTHSVRKLTEDEVGTNWVFNVLLVVFKNGLSALKLSWGVNCPSELIALWGALIRSKSDGLADENDRDELTSWADVMTGLLIDLVDDPKLDVVKNAHGDHDSGFVPTSPVKGVRKHLMPTLERMNLGLKLYLARELWHVHMSIFSGEALEKSSEKLLGYLLYNEEYLVEELDEADGVRLQWASLCAETLFACDAALLEKFWSGRHPKGPQFGWASEVRRLVWSAFVEKWRENSEVAWEMGVILLSAPFMDFAAFDMWNYDAEVWNAILRETMDRALDYGIDSVTVVDQVASTVSSHHSPTMSASATRIADLLLSNLDITDARDVPKDVLDLVNDTLITTYPPEPRNKVVSLWLIRTLTRVIDACPIELSMNMFELLQEGLAHWISDDYQVFTAEEYAMDILPVYQTVLLGIQSLPFIVDVIEALAPIVEAGFCGRPNKPEAITQAFADFWEASYARVKEPSDGWPERLQACLHALHGGQASSVRRGLRHGRPPALLRLPRLQ
;
A
#
# COMPACT_ATOMS: atom_id res chain seq x y z
N MET A 1 -18.33 -43.63 -34.88
CA MET A 1 -19.63 -44.11 -34.38
C MET A 1 -20.24 -42.99 -33.56
N SER A 2 -21.10 -42.11 -34.10
CA SER A 2 -22.44 -42.29 -34.69
C SER A 2 -23.58 -42.15 -33.65
N LEU A 3 -24.03 -40.89 -33.54
CA LEU A 3 -25.37 -40.35 -33.24
C LEU A 3 -26.57 -41.33 -33.42
N PRO A 4 -27.77 -41.12 -32.80
CA PRO A 4 -28.47 -39.81 -32.87
C PRO A 4 -29.48 -39.37 -31.77
N THR A 5 -29.84 -38.08 -31.88
CA THR A 5 -31.04 -37.37 -31.38
C THR A 5 -32.19 -37.43 -32.43
N PRO A 6 -33.25 -36.59 -32.42
CA PRO A 6 -34.11 -36.03 -31.36
C PRO A 6 -35.47 -36.82 -31.44
N PRO A 7 -36.72 -36.29 -31.58
CA PRO A 7 -37.41 -35.05 -31.15
C PRO A 7 -38.59 -35.38 -30.16
N SER A 8 -39.66 -34.60 -29.91
CA SER A 8 -40.20 -33.35 -30.49
C SER A 8 -40.98 -32.47 -29.48
N THR A 9 -41.22 -31.22 -29.89
CA THR A 9 -42.04 -30.16 -29.28
C THR A 9 -43.56 -30.39 -29.24
N SER A 10 -44.26 -29.83 -28.25
CA SER A 10 -45.53 -29.11 -28.49
C SER A 10 -45.77 -27.97 -27.48
N HIS A 11 -46.49 -26.95 -27.93
CA HIS A 11 -46.72 -25.68 -27.23
C HIS A 11 -47.93 -25.72 -26.27
N ARG A 12 -47.79 -25.02 -25.13
CA ARG A 12 -48.71 -23.95 -24.63
C ARG A 12 -50.22 -24.24 -24.46
N GLU A 13 -50.65 -24.37 -23.20
CA GLU A 13 -51.95 -23.94 -22.61
C GLU A 13 -51.77 -24.09 -21.07
N LYS A 14 -51.78 -23.10 -20.17
CA LYS A 14 -52.60 -21.89 -19.88
C LYS A 14 -53.89 -22.20 -19.09
N GLU A 15 -53.83 -21.99 -17.76
CA GLU A 15 -54.95 -21.85 -16.79
C GLU A 15 -55.82 -23.13 -16.58
N THR A 16 -56.40 -23.50 -15.42
CA THR A 16 -56.51 -22.94 -14.03
C THR A 16 -56.94 -24.06 -13.03
N TRP A 17 -57.03 -23.74 -11.71
CA TRP A 17 -57.73 -24.45 -10.59
C TRP A 17 -56.96 -25.33 -9.56
N ILE A 18 -56.43 -24.64 -8.53
CA ILE A 18 -56.71 -24.76 -7.08
C ILE A 18 -57.01 -26.16 -6.44
N SER A 19 -56.03 -26.62 -5.64
CA SER A 19 -56.07 -27.19 -4.28
C SER A 19 -57.11 -28.23 -3.83
N ARG A 20 -56.62 -29.30 -3.17
CA ARG A 20 -56.65 -29.42 -1.68
C ARG A 20 -55.84 -30.59 -1.06
N LEU A 21 -55.39 -30.34 0.18
CA LEU A 21 -55.00 -31.25 1.29
C LEU A 21 -53.52 -31.62 1.49
N SER A 22 -53.13 -31.61 2.78
CA SER A 22 -51.76 -31.55 3.36
C SER A 22 -51.30 -32.90 3.95
N PRO A 23 -50.07 -33.02 4.53
CA PRO A 23 -49.96 -32.75 5.97
C PRO A 23 -48.60 -32.19 6.53
N SER A 24 -48.76 -31.33 7.55
CA SER A 24 -47.98 -31.20 8.81
C SER A 24 -46.47 -30.89 8.89
N SER A 25 -46.17 -30.00 9.86
CA SER A 25 -44.92 -29.84 10.64
C SER A 25 -43.72 -29.13 9.99
N ARG A 26 -43.83 -27.80 9.86
CA ARG A 26 -42.70 -26.87 9.89
C ARG A 26 -43.05 -25.63 10.71
N VAL A 27 -42.06 -25.06 11.39
CA VAL A 27 -42.17 -23.76 12.07
C VAL A 27 -42.44 -22.69 11.03
N SER A 28 -43.64 -22.10 11.06
CA SER A 28 -44.07 -21.04 10.15
C SER A 28 -43.63 -19.67 10.67
N TRP A 29 -42.80 -18.98 9.89
CA TRP A 29 -42.55 -17.54 10.06
C TRP A 29 -43.64 -16.78 9.28
N SER A 30 -44.21 -15.73 9.87
CA SER A 30 -45.20 -14.88 9.19
C SER A 30 -44.50 -13.90 8.24
N GLU A 31 -44.93 -13.85 6.98
CA GLU A 31 -44.20 -13.13 5.92
C GLU A 31 -44.52 -11.62 5.79
N GLU A 32 -45.48 -11.08 6.55
CA GLU A 32 -45.88 -9.67 6.42
C GLU A 32 -45.83 -8.88 7.74
N HIS A 33 -44.96 -7.86 7.77
CA HIS A 33 -45.03 -6.73 8.68
C HIS A 33 -45.02 -5.43 7.85
N GLN A 34 -46.20 -4.90 7.55
CA GLN A 34 -46.32 -3.57 6.95
C GLN A 34 -45.98 -2.51 8.00
N TYR A 35 -44.88 -1.79 7.78
CA TYR A 35 -44.59 -0.52 8.45
C TYR A 35 -44.28 0.53 7.38
N HIS A 36 -45.09 1.59 7.32
CA HIS A 36 -44.80 2.74 6.47
C HIS A 36 -43.71 3.61 7.12
N THR A 37 -42.56 3.72 6.47
CA THR A 37 -41.57 4.77 6.74
C THR A 37 -41.66 5.83 5.64
N LEU A 38 -42.05 7.05 6.02
CA LEU A 38 -41.97 8.23 5.16
C LEU A 38 -40.55 8.83 5.27
N PRO A 39 -39.79 8.98 4.16
CA PRO A 39 -38.66 9.89 4.11
C PRO A 39 -39.13 11.29 3.69
N ALA A 40 -38.53 12.33 4.29
CA ALA A 40 -38.73 13.71 3.86
C ALA A 40 -37.97 14.00 2.54
N SER A 41 -38.48 14.97 1.78
CA SER A 41 -38.07 15.31 0.40
C SER A 41 -36.63 15.81 0.27
N PRO A 42 -36.11 15.84 -0.98
CA PRO A 42 -35.98 17.16 -1.61
C PRO A 42 -36.61 17.28 -3.02
N SER A 43 -36.72 18.52 -3.46
CA SER A 43 -37.43 19.07 -4.62
C SER A 43 -37.21 18.44 -6.00
N SER A 44 -38.29 18.08 -6.72
CA SER A 44 -38.72 18.69 -8.00
C SER A 44 -39.88 17.92 -8.67
N THR A 45 -40.86 18.64 -9.21
CA THR A 45 -41.96 18.11 -10.07
C THR A 45 -41.56 18.23 -11.56
N PRO A 46 -42.21 17.60 -12.58
CA PRO A 46 -43.55 16.93 -12.63
C PRO A 46 -43.48 15.56 -13.40
N PRO A 47 -44.54 15.02 -14.08
CA PRO A 47 -46.00 15.20 -14.03
C PRO A 47 -46.78 13.88 -13.72
N SER A 48 -48.11 13.96 -13.77
CA SER A 48 -49.08 12.93 -13.33
C SER A 48 -49.33 11.77 -14.32
N ILE A 49 -49.60 10.57 -13.78
CA ILE A 49 -50.36 9.51 -14.46
C ILE A 49 -51.41 8.90 -13.50
N ASN A 50 -52.68 8.98 -13.90
CA ASN A 50 -53.83 8.36 -13.23
C ASN A 50 -54.04 6.91 -13.70
N VAL A 51 -54.00 5.90 -12.80
CA VAL A 51 -54.72 4.62 -13.01
C VAL A 51 -55.32 4.05 -11.71
N LYS A 52 -56.60 4.38 -11.50
CA LYS A 52 -57.70 3.49 -11.09
C LYS A 52 -57.42 2.38 -10.05
N SER A 53 -57.78 2.68 -8.80
CA SER A 53 -58.19 1.67 -7.81
C SER A 53 -59.47 0.94 -8.25
N SER A 54 -59.53 -0.38 -8.00
CA SER A 54 -60.70 -1.23 -8.29
C SER A 54 -61.39 -1.63 -6.98
N ALA A 55 -62.69 -1.40 -6.91
CA ALA A 55 -63.48 -1.41 -5.68
C ALA A 55 -63.70 -2.80 -5.05
N SER A 56 -64.00 -2.82 -3.75
CA SER A 56 -65.36 -3.18 -3.33
C SER A 56 -65.74 -2.68 -1.94
N GLN A 57 -66.97 -2.18 -1.86
CA GLN A 57 -67.67 -1.64 -0.70
C GLN A 57 -67.84 -2.66 0.44
N LEU A 58 -67.67 -2.22 1.69
CA LEU A 58 -68.72 -2.27 2.74
C LEU A 58 -68.19 -1.58 4.01
N ALA A 59 -68.87 -0.52 4.46
CA ALA A 59 -68.50 0.17 5.70
C ALA A 59 -69.17 -0.50 6.92
N PRO A 60 -68.43 -0.84 7.99
CA PRO A 60 -69.05 -1.29 9.24
C PRO A 60 -69.76 -0.12 9.91
N GLY A 61 -71.07 -0.27 10.12
CA GLY A 61 -71.90 0.78 10.69
C GLY A 61 -71.68 1.00 12.19
N LYS A 62 -71.77 2.28 12.60
CA LYS A 62 -71.79 2.79 14.00
C LYS A 62 -70.43 2.81 14.71
N SER A 63 -69.68 3.89 14.49
CA SER A 63 -68.67 4.37 15.43
C SER A 63 -69.34 4.77 16.76
N ILE A 64 -68.69 4.43 17.88
CA ILE A 64 -69.16 4.71 19.26
C ILE A 64 -68.64 6.08 19.77
N LEU A 65 -67.76 6.74 19.01
CA LEU A 65 -67.32 8.10 19.31
C LEU A 65 -68.41 9.10 18.92
N LYS A 66 -68.90 9.85 19.91
CA LYS A 66 -69.80 10.99 19.70
C LYS A 66 -69.18 11.97 18.70
N LYS A 67 -69.98 12.49 17.78
CA LYS A 67 -69.63 13.72 17.06
C LYS A 67 -69.52 14.86 18.07
N THR A 68 -68.34 15.43 18.21
CA THR A 68 -68.20 16.82 18.64
C THR A 68 -68.44 17.69 17.41
N GLU A 69 -69.19 18.78 17.54
CA GLU A 69 -69.44 19.71 16.43
C GLU A 69 -68.24 20.64 16.25
N ASP A 70 -67.81 20.83 15.00
CA ASP A 70 -66.75 21.78 14.65
C ASP A 70 -67.28 23.21 14.77
N VAL A 71 -67.05 23.85 15.92
CA VAL A 71 -67.27 25.29 16.13
C VAL A 71 -66.06 25.93 16.82
N LEU A 72 -64.93 25.97 16.12
CA LEU A 72 -63.95 27.05 16.20
C LEU A 72 -63.36 27.30 14.80
N PRO A 73 -63.09 28.56 14.41
CA PRO A 73 -62.54 28.87 13.10
C PRO A 73 -61.06 28.45 13.01
N LEU A 74 -60.63 28.12 11.80
CA LEU A 74 -59.22 27.94 11.45
C LEU A 74 -58.44 29.21 11.83
N MET A 75 -57.54 29.07 12.82
CA MET A 75 -56.41 29.98 12.96
C MET A 75 -55.20 29.26 12.38
N ASP A 76 -54.84 29.64 11.15
CA ASP A 76 -53.52 29.38 10.56
C ASP A 76 -52.49 30.30 11.24
N GLU A 77 -52.29 30.08 12.54
CA GLU A 77 -51.08 30.50 13.23
C GLU A 77 -50.48 29.24 13.84
N GLU A 78 -49.29 28.86 13.35
CA GLU A 78 -48.40 28.07 14.17
C GLU A 78 -48.14 28.90 15.42
N GLU A 79 -48.78 28.55 16.54
CA GLU A 79 -48.33 28.98 17.86
C GLU A 79 -46.91 28.45 18.04
N GLN A 80 -45.94 29.23 17.57
CA GLN A 80 -44.58 29.20 18.08
C GLN A 80 -44.74 29.36 19.59
N LYS A 81 -44.60 28.24 20.31
CA LYS A 81 -44.47 28.24 21.77
C LYS A 81 -43.56 29.41 22.12
N GLU A 82 -44.08 30.37 22.89
CA GLU A 82 -43.30 31.53 23.32
C GLU A 82 -41.98 31.03 23.89
N CYS A 83 -40.90 31.22 23.13
CA CYS A 83 -39.60 30.76 23.56
C CYS A 83 -39.26 31.62 24.77
N THR A 84 -39.16 30.99 25.95
CA THR A 84 -38.92 31.76 27.18
C THR A 84 -37.60 32.50 26.97
N PRO A 85 -37.57 33.84 27.05
CA PRO A 85 -36.47 34.62 26.50
C PRO A 85 -35.14 34.15 27.09
N GLU A 86 -34.31 33.56 26.25
CA GLU A 86 -32.97 33.14 26.65
C GLU A 86 -32.12 34.41 26.82
N PRO A 87 -31.41 34.57 27.95
CA PRO A 87 -30.52 35.71 28.15
C PRO A 87 -29.37 35.62 27.13
N ALA A 88 -28.78 36.78 26.81
CA ALA A 88 -27.70 36.87 25.82
C ALA A 88 -26.45 36.02 26.19
N ASP A 89 -26.28 35.69 27.46
CA ASP A 89 -25.36 34.67 27.96
C ASP A 89 -26.05 33.85 29.08
N PRO A 90 -26.56 32.65 28.78
CA PRO A 90 -27.20 31.78 29.77
C PRO A 90 -26.25 31.28 30.87
N LEU A 91 -24.95 31.22 30.61
CA LEU A 91 -23.99 30.63 31.56
C LEU A 91 -23.63 31.59 32.70
N THR A 92 -23.73 32.90 32.48
CA THR A 92 -23.48 33.94 33.50
C THR A 92 -24.73 34.47 34.21
N ASP A 93 -25.94 34.16 33.73
CA ASP A 93 -27.19 34.61 34.36
C ASP A 93 -27.58 33.77 35.61
N LEU A 94 -27.48 34.40 36.78
CA LEU A 94 -27.86 33.85 38.08
C LEU A 94 -29.36 33.51 38.22
N ARG A 95 -30.24 34.13 37.41
CA ARG A 95 -31.70 33.99 37.51
C ARG A 95 -32.28 33.00 36.51
N TYR A 96 -31.52 32.59 35.50
CA TYR A 96 -32.00 31.75 34.40
C TYR A 96 -32.55 30.38 34.87
N LEU A 97 -32.03 29.82 35.98
CA LEU A 97 -32.58 28.61 36.61
C LEU A 97 -33.45 28.87 37.86
N GLU A 98 -33.59 30.12 38.33
CA GLU A 98 -34.23 30.41 39.61
C GLU A 98 -35.73 30.06 39.62
N ASN A 99 -36.46 30.35 38.53
CA ASN A 99 -37.89 30.02 38.42
C ASN A 99 -38.19 28.51 38.46
N PRO A 100 -37.62 27.65 37.57
CA PRO A 100 -37.91 26.22 37.64
C PRO A 100 -37.43 25.58 38.95
N VAL A 101 -36.32 26.04 39.53
CA VAL A 101 -35.85 25.56 40.85
C VAL A 101 -36.81 25.97 41.97
N SER A 102 -37.40 27.16 41.94
CA SER A 102 -38.36 27.60 42.96
C SER A 102 -39.67 26.81 42.90
N LEU A 103 -40.17 26.50 41.69
CA LEU A 103 -41.37 25.68 41.47
C LEU A 103 -41.20 24.23 41.94
N ILE A 104 -40.02 23.63 41.73
CA ILE A 104 -39.70 22.26 42.22
C ILE A 104 -39.73 22.20 43.76
N LEU A 105 -39.27 23.26 44.41
CA LEU A 105 -39.19 23.36 45.87
C LEU A 105 -40.54 23.63 46.55
N ASP A 106 -41.55 24.12 45.83
CA ASP A 106 -42.88 24.30 46.40
C ASP A 106 -43.51 22.94 46.72
N SER A 107 -43.94 22.75 47.97
CA SER A 107 -44.66 21.54 48.40
C SER A 107 -46.10 21.50 47.91
N ASN A 108 -46.66 22.65 47.51
CA ASN A 108 -48.05 22.84 47.12
C ASN A 108 -48.25 22.96 45.60
N GLY A 109 -47.16 22.97 44.82
CA GLY A 109 -47.21 23.07 43.36
C GLY A 109 -47.99 21.92 42.71
N SER A 110 -48.69 22.19 41.61
CA SER A 110 -49.47 21.15 40.94
C SER A 110 -48.56 20.13 40.24
N LEU A 111 -49.05 18.91 40.05
CA LEU A 111 -48.30 17.86 39.34
C LEU A 111 -47.93 18.28 37.90
N ARG A 112 -48.71 19.17 37.28
CA ARG A 112 -48.42 19.71 35.95
C ARG A 112 -47.23 20.67 36.01
N ASP A 113 -47.26 21.63 36.94
CA ASP A 113 -46.22 22.65 37.09
C ASP A 113 -44.88 22.02 37.47
N LEU A 114 -44.89 20.98 38.31
CA LEU A 114 -43.69 20.19 38.62
C LEU A 114 -43.12 19.50 37.38
N ALA A 115 -43.96 18.81 36.59
CA ALA A 115 -43.50 18.14 35.37
C ALA A 115 -42.95 19.12 34.32
N GLU A 116 -43.54 20.30 34.23
CA GLU A 116 -43.07 21.40 33.38
C GLU A 116 -41.74 21.98 33.89
N ALA A 117 -41.63 22.29 35.19
CA ALA A 117 -40.43 22.83 35.81
C ALA A 117 -39.20 21.91 35.64
N TYR A 118 -39.35 20.59 35.86
CA TYR A 118 -38.27 19.63 35.58
C TYR A 118 -37.92 19.56 34.08
N SER A 119 -38.90 19.69 33.19
CA SER A 119 -38.66 19.65 31.74
C SER A 119 -37.92 20.90 31.26
N VAL A 120 -38.31 22.08 31.73
CA VAL A 120 -37.65 23.37 31.46
C VAL A 120 -36.25 23.41 32.08
N LEU A 121 -36.08 22.92 33.31
CA LEU A 121 -34.75 22.80 33.93
C LEU A 121 -33.84 21.88 33.11
N SER A 122 -34.36 20.74 32.66
CA SER A 122 -33.61 19.81 31.80
C SER A 122 -33.20 20.43 30.47
N SER A 123 -34.10 21.16 29.80
CA SER A 123 -33.79 21.78 28.51
C SER A 123 -32.78 22.91 28.65
N ARG A 124 -32.94 23.79 29.65
CA ARG A 124 -32.01 24.91 29.92
C ARG A 124 -30.61 24.43 30.32
N CYS A 125 -30.52 23.37 31.11
CA CYS A 125 -29.22 22.76 31.40
C CYS A 125 -28.60 22.16 30.13
N LYS A 126 -29.37 21.47 29.28
CA LYS A 126 -28.86 20.88 28.03
C LYS A 126 -28.49 21.89 26.94
N SER A 127 -29.16 23.05 26.85
CA SER A 127 -28.80 24.09 25.89
C SER A 127 -27.54 24.86 26.32
N ALA A 128 -27.35 25.05 27.64
CA ALA A 128 -26.16 25.70 28.17
C ALA A 128 -24.93 24.78 28.26
N LEU A 129 -25.11 23.46 28.39
CA LEU A 129 -24.03 22.47 28.51
C LEU A 129 -23.80 21.74 27.17
N THR A 130 -22.86 22.23 26.38
CA THR A 130 -22.32 21.48 25.23
C THR A 130 -21.14 20.61 25.65
N THR A 131 -20.98 19.44 25.03
CA THR A 131 -19.99 18.42 25.42
C THR A 131 -18.55 18.91 25.34
N ASP A 132 -18.26 19.89 24.49
CA ASP A 132 -16.91 20.46 24.28
C ASP A 132 -16.63 21.72 25.14
N SER A 133 -17.57 22.13 26.01
CA SER A 133 -17.44 23.38 26.77
C SER A 133 -16.78 23.19 28.14
N VAL A 134 -15.86 24.09 28.50
CA VAL A 134 -15.15 24.10 29.81
C VAL A 134 -16.06 24.70 30.90
N VAL A 135 -17.26 24.15 31.05
CA VAL A 135 -18.22 24.55 32.09
C VAL A 135 -18.00 23.71 33.34
N ASP A 136 -17.91 24.39 34.48
CA ASP A 136 -17.64 23.80 35.80
C ASP A 136 -18.81 24.10 36.77
N SER A 137 -18.91 23.27 37.80
CA SER A 137 -19.78 23.41 38.98
C SER A 137 -19.77 24.80 39.65
N THR A 138 -18.67 25.55 39.50
CA THR A 138 -18.54 26.91 40.05
C THR A 138 -19.29 28.00 39.29
N TRP A 139 -19.77 27.73 38.07
CA TRP A 139 -20.34 28.75 37.18
C TRP A 139 -21.61 29.43 37.72
N PRO A 140 -21.87 30.71 37.35
CA PRO A 140 -23.01 31.49 37.84
C PRO A 140 -24.37 30.80 37.65
N LEU A 141 -24.59 30.18 36.48
CA LEU A 141 -25.79 29.41 36.12
C LEU A 141 -26.28 28.47 37.23
N PHE A 142 -25.38 27.78 37.93
CA PHE A 142 -25.72 26.80 38.96
C PHE A 142 -25.95 27.39 40.36
N GLN A 143 -25.87 28.71 40.54
CA GLN A 143 -26.08 29.35 41.84
C GLN A 143 -27.45 29.00 42.48
N PRO A 144 -28.60 28.96 41.76
CA PRO A 144 -29.88 28.56 42.36
C PRO A 144 -29.86 27.13 42.93
N LEU A 145 -29.20 26.19 42.24
CA LEU A 145 -29.03 24.81 42.70
C LEU A 145 -28.07 24.74 43.90
N ARG A 146 -26.92 25.43 43.86
CA ARG A 146 -25.96 25.48 44.98
C ARG A 146 -26.57 26.06 46.26
N LYS A 147 -27.32 27.16 46.15
CA LYS A 147 -27.93 27.86 47.29
C LYS A 147 -29.00 27.04 48.03
N ARG A 148 -29.64 26.08 47.35
CA ARG A 148 -30.74 25.28 47.90
C ARG A 148 -30.54 23.77 47.73
N ARG A 149 -29.27 23.32 47.62
CA ARG A 149 -28.88 21.97 47.20
C ARG A 149 -29.64 20.85 47.92
N ASP A 150 -29.65 20.89 49.24
CA ASP A 150 -30.17 19.76 50.03
C ASP A 150 -31.71 19.70 49.95
N ALA A 151 -32.40 20.85 50.07
CA ALA A 151 -33.85 20.94 49.86
C ALA A 151 -34.30 20.58 48.43
N PHE A 152 -33.48 20.90 47.43
CA PHE A 152 -33.74 20.53 46.04
C PHE A 152 -33.58 19.02 45.81
N LEU A 153 -32.57 18.40 46.43
CA LEU A 153 -32.38 16.96 46.42
C LEU A 153 -33.55 16.23 47.10
N ASP A 154 -34.03 16.73 48.24
CA ASP A 154 -35.21 16.18 48.92
C ASP A 154 -36.48 16.29 48.04
N ALA A 155 -36.66 17.40 47.33
CA ALA A 155 -37.76 17.58 46.36
C ALA A 155 -37.66 16.60 45.17
N VAL A 156 -36.46 16.41 44.63
CA VAL A 156 -36.18 15.41 43.57
C VAL A 156 -36.52 14.00 44.03
N ILE A 157 -36.14 13.62 45.25
CA ILE A 157 -36.41 12.28 45.80
C ILE A 157 -37.90 12.08 46.10
N ARG A 158 -38.55 13.08 46.70
CA ARG A 158 -40.02 13.15 46.87
C ARG A 158 -40.72 12.88 45.54
N ASP A 159 -40.32 13.59 44.48
CA ASP A 159 -40.99 13.56 43.18
C ASP A 159 -40.70 12.30 42.37
N LEU A 160 -39.49 11.76 42.47
CA LEU A 160 -39.13 10.44 41.94
C LEU A 160 -39.93 9.33 42.63
N GLY A 161 -40.02 9.39 43.96
CA GLY A 161 -40.71 8.42 44.81
C GLY A 161 -42.22 8.34 44.60
N ARG A 162 -42.86 9.39 44.03
CA ARG A 162 -44.31 9.38 43.74
C ARG A 162 -44.75 8.19 42.88
N VAL A 163 -43.85 7.61 42.07
CA VAL A 163 -44.14 6.43 41.23
C VAL A 163 -44.56 5.17 42.02
N HIS A 164 -44.24 5.11 43.32
CA HIS A 164 -44.62 4.02 44.21
C HIS A 164 -45.97 4.23 44.93
N ILE A 165 -46.64 5.38 44.75
CA ILE A 165 -47.96 5.65 45.31
C ILE A 165 -49.02 4.82 44.55
N ASP A 166 -49.85 4.03 45.26
CA ASP A 166 -50.99 3.35 44.64
C ASP A 166 -52.16 4.34 44.43
N PRO A 167 -52.60 4.60 43.18
CA PRO A 167 -53.76 5.45 42.90
C PRO A 167 -55.08 4.95 43.54
N LEU A 168 -55.14 3.68 43.94
CA LEU A 168 -56.32 3.07 44.57
C LEU A 168 -56.43 3.35 46.08
N GLU A 169 -55.36 3.82 46.71
CA GLU A 169 -55.28 4.15 48.15
C GLU A 169 -55.58 5.63 48.46
N VAL A 170 -55.64 6.49 47.44
CA VAL A 170 -55.96 7.91 47.60
C VAL A 170 -57.41 8.07 48.08
N PRO A 171 -57.68 8.72 49.23
CA PRO A 171 -59.04 8.98 49.68
C PRO A 171 -59.76 9.94 48.75
N SER A 172 -60.93 9.54 48.24
CA SER A 172 -61.80 10.43 47.46
C SER A 172 -62.37 11.52 48.37
N THR A 173 -61.82 12.74 48.28
CA THR A 173 -62.38 13.92 48.93
C THR A 173 -63.55 14.50 48.15
N GLU A 174 -64.66 13.77 48.11
CA GLU A 174 -66.00 14.36 47.94
C GLU A 174 -67.04 13.41 48.56
N GLY A 175 -67.90 13.96 49.40
CA GLY A 175 -68.77 13.17 50.27
C GLY A 175 -70.15 12.93 49.69
N GLU A 176 -70.42 11.70 49.24
CA GLU A 176 -71.78 11.16 49.18
C GLU A 176 -71.86 9.83 49.95
N PRO A 177 -72.68 9.74 51.01
CA PRO A 177 -72.91 8.48 51.72
C PRO A 177 -74.13 7.75 51.14
N CYS A 178 -73.93 6.63 50.43
CA CYS A 178 -74.74 5.39 50.50
C CYS A 178 -74.53 4.46 49.27
N PRO A 179 -75.02 3.20 49.31
CA PRO A 179 -75.45 2.44 50.47
C PRO A 179 -74.62 1.15 50.67
N ALA A 180 -74.70 0.58 51.87
CA ALA A 180 -74.40 -0.84 52.05
C ALA A 180 -75.48 -1.68 51.34
N GLN A 181 -75.26 -2.05 50.07
CA GLN A 181 -76.14 -2.97 49.37
C GLN A 181 -75.65 -4.42 49.43
N GLY A 182 -76.49 -5.24 50.05
CA GLY A 182 -76.93 -6.47 49.43
C GLY A 182 -75.88 -7.58 49.30
N ARG A 183 -75.79 -8.41 50.34
CA ARG A 183 -75.34 -9.80 50.20
C ARG A 183 -76.37 -10.58 49.37
N GLU A 184 -76.36 -10.41 48.05
CA GLU A 184 -77.28 -11.11 47.16
C GLU A 184 -76.88 -12.58 47.03
N VAL A 185 -77.69 -13.46 47.62
CA VAL A 185 -77.53 -14.90 47.53
C VAL A 185 -78.13 -15.35 46.19
N VAL A 186 -77.29 -15.52 45.18
CA VAL A 186 -77.67 -16.21 43.94
C VAL A 186 -77.18 -17.65 43.99
N VAL A 187 -78.12 -18.59 43.89
CA VAL A 187 -77.91 -20.02 44.05
C VAL A 187 -77.52 -20.68 42.71
N ALA A 188 -76.47 -21.51 42.76
CA ALA A 188 -76.10 -22.60 41.84
C ALA A 188 -75.84 -22.30 40.34
N LEU A 189 -74.59 -22.51 39.92
CA LEU A 189 -74.16 -23.68 39.12
C LEU A 189 -72.62 -23.84 39.24
N PRO A 190 -72.03 -25.05 39.09
CA PRO A 190 -70.62 -25.29 39.46
C PRO A 190 -69.61 -25.25 38.28
N SER A 191 -68.40 -24.77 38.60
CA SER A 191 -67.12 -24.83 37.82
C SER A 191 -66.83 -23.67 36.85
N PRO A 192 -65.53 -23.35 36.59
CA PRO A 192 -64.29 -23.81 37.23
C PRO A 192 -63.71 -22.81 38.25
N LYS A 193 -62.76 -23.27 39.07
CA LYS A 193 -62.06 -22.43 40.07
C LYS A 193 -61.05 -21.47 39.41
N GLU A 194 -60.87 -20.31 40.04
CA GLU A 194 -59.84 -19.30 39.74
C GLU A 194 -59.91 -18.62 38.36
N SER A 195 -61.07 -18.00 38.08
CA SER A 195 -61.07 -16.79 37.24
C SER A 195 -60.33 -15.64 37.98
N PRO A 196 -59.57 -14.80 37.27
CA PRO A 196 -58.74 -13.77 37.91
C PRO A 196 -59.64 -12.78 38.67
N ARG A 197 -59.27 -12.46 39.93
CA ARG A 197 -59.95 -11.45 40.73
C ARG A 197 -60.16 -10.20 39.86
N LYS A 198 -61.43 -9.83 39.60
CA LYS A 198 -61.76 -8.61 38.84
C LYS A 198 -61.03 -7.43 39.50
N LYS A 199 -59.97 -6.93 38.85
CA LYS A 199 -59.24 -5.76 39.33
C LYS A 199 -60.25 -4.62 39.42
N ARG A 200 -60.34 -3.98 40.60
CA ARG A 200 -61.15 -2.77 40.81
C ARG A 200 -60.75 -1.77 39.73
N GLY A 201 -61.71 -1.35 38.91
CA GLY A 201 -61.45 -0.32 37.90
C GLY A 201 -61.06 0.99 38.59
N MET A 202 -60.01 1.65 38.11
CA MET A 202 -59.69 3.01 38.54
C MET A 202 -60.82 3.95 38.11
N SER A 203 -61.18 4.91 38.97
CA SER A 203 -62.03 6.03 38.54
C SER A 203 -61.31 6.91 37.51
N GLY A 204 -62.04 7.78 36.80
CA GLY A 204 -61.43 8.73 35.85
C GLY A 204 -60.38 9.64 36.50
N GLU A 205 -60.62 10.04 37.75
CA GLU A 205 -59.72 10.86 38.56
C GLU A 205 -58.48 10.07 39.01
N GLN A 206 -58.65 8.84 39.50
CA GLN A 206 -57.54 7.95 39.84
C GLN A 206 -56.65 7.67 38.62
N ALA A 207 -57.26 7.46 37.43
CA ALA A 207 -56.54 7.27 36.18
C ALA A 207 -55.81 8.55 35.71
N LYS A 208 -56.36 9.75 35.96
CA LYS A 208 -55.68 11.03 35.72
C LYS A 208 -54.50 11.20 36.68
N PHE A 209 -54.72 11.09 37.98
CA PHE A 209 -53.70 11.18 39.02
C PHE A 209 -52.53 10.21 38.77
N ALA A 210 -52.82 8.97 38.40
CA ALA A 210 -51.80 7.96 38.06
C ALA A 210 -50.94 8.34 36.84
N ARG A 211 -51.52 9.06 35.85
CA ARG A 211 -50.78 9.58 34.69
C ARG A 211 -49.96 10.80 35.06
N ASP A 212 -50.51 11.71 35.85
CA ASP A 212 -49.85 12.96 36.25
C ASP A 212 -48.62 12.63 37.13
N VAL A 213 -48.77 11.75 38.13
CA VAL A 213 -47.67 11.20 38.94
C VAL A 213 -46.60 10.49 38.09
N CYS A 214 -47.03 9.68 37.11
CA CYS A 214 -46.09 9.03 36.19
C CYS A 214 -45.34 10.04 35.31
N THR A 215 -45.99 11.14 34.94
CA THR A 215 -45.41 12.20 34.08
C THR A 215 -44.37 13.01 34.85
N VAL A 216 -44.64 13.36 36.11
CA VAL A 216 -43.66 13.95 37.03
C VAL A 216 -42.43 13.04 37.16
N CYS A 217 -42.62 11.76 37.48
CA CYS A 217 -41.52 10.79 37.58
C CYS A 217 -40.69 10.72 36.28
N HIS A 218 -41.32 10.71 35.10
CA HIS A 218 -40.61 10.73 33.81
C HIS A 218 -39.86 12.05 33.57
N ALA A 219 -40.35 13.19 34.05
CA ALA A 219 -39.64 14.46 33.99
C ALA A 219 -38.42 14.48 34.93
N VAL A 220 -38.57 13.97 36.16
CA VAL A 220 -37.47 13.82 37.13
C VAL A 220 -36.38 12.91 36.60
N ILE A 221 -36.72 11.75 36.02
CA ILE A 221 -35.72 10.83 35.43
C ILE A 221 -34.97 11.49 34.26
N ARG A 222 -35.65 12.29 33.43
CA ARG A 222 -34.98 13.05 32.36
C ARG A 222 -34.05 14.14 32.89
N PHE A 223 -34.42 14.81 33.98
CA PHE A 223 -33.53 15.77 34.65
C PHE A 223 -32.32 15.08 35.28
N LEU A 224 -32.53 13.97 36.01
CA LEU A 224 -31.45 13.20 36.63
C LEU A 224 -30.49 12.61 35.60
N ASN A 225 -30.96 12.27 34.40
CA ASN A 225 -30.11 11.91 33.28
C ASN A 225 -29.10 13.05 32.97
N VAL A 226 -29.58 14.29 32.80
CA VAL A 226 -28.70 15.47 32.62
C VAL A 226 -27.74 15.64 33.80
N ALA A 227 -28.26 15.51 35.02
CA ALA A 227 -27.47 15.69 36.23
C ALA A 227 -26.38 14.62 36.41
N PHE A 228 -26.59 13.39 35.92
CA PHE A 228 -25.64 12.27 36.05
C PHE A 228 -24.69 12.11 34.86
N THR A 229 -25.02 12.69 33.69
CA THR A 229 -24.11 12.71 32.52
C THR A 229 -23.14 13.88 32.58
N PHE A 230 -23.58 15.10 32.93
CA PHE A 230 -22.70 16.28 32.87
C PHE A 230 -21.87 16.51 34.15
N PRO A 231 -20.52 16.56 34.08
CA PRO A 231 -19.65 16.82 35.23
C PRO A 231 -19.99 18.07 36.03
N ALA A 232 -20.29 19.18 35.34
CA ALA A 232 -20.68 20.44 35.96
C ALA A 232 -21.93 20.34 36.88
N LEU A 233 -22.79 19.33 36.67
CA LEU A 233 -24.01 19.12 37.46
C LEU A 233 -23.84 18.10 38.58
N TYR A 234 -23.23 16.93 38.35
CA TYR A 234 -23.08 15.96 39.45
C TYR A 234 -22.10 16.46 40.52
N GLN A 235 -21.07 17.23 40.14
CA GLN A 235 -20.10 17.82 41.09
C GLN A 235 -20.73 18.83 42.07
N LEU A 236 -21.95 19.32 41.81
CA LEU A 236 -22.71 20.13 42.78
C LEU A 236 -23.09 19.35 44.05
N TYR A 237 -23.10 18.01 43.97
CA TYR A 237 -23.55 17.11 45.02
C TYR A 237 -22.39 16.27 45.57
N SER A 238 -22.45 15.94 46.86
CA SER A 238 -21.46 15.04 47.46
C SER A 238 -21.63 13.58 46.98
N VAL A 239 -20.57 12.78 47.03
CA VAL A 239 -20.60 11.33 46.73
C VAL A 239 -21.72 10.61 47.50
N LYS A 240 -21.98 10.98 48.76
CA LYS A 240 -23.09 10.42 49.56
C LYS A 240 -24.47 10.76 48.97
N GLN A 241 -24.65 11.99 48.51
CA GLN A 241 -25.89 12.46 47.88
C GLN A 241 -26.14 11.81 46.52
N LEU A 242 -25.09 11.66 45.69
CA LEU A 242 -25.18 10.96 44.41
C LEU A 242 -25.51 9.46 44.61
N ARG A 243 -24.86 8.77 45.55
CA ARG A 243 -25.19 7.38 45.93
C ARG A 243 -26.64 7.23 46.41
N PHE A 244 -27.17 8.23 47.11
CA PHE A 244 -28.55 8.25 47.61
C PHE A 244 -29.56 8.45 46.47
N LEU A 245 -29.34 9.42 45.58
CA LEU A 245 -30.12 9.62 44.36
C LEU A 245 -30.13 8.36 43.46
N LEU A 246 -28.95 7.78 43.19
CA LEU A 246 -28.82 6.55 42.41
C LEU A 246 -29.56 5.37 43.04
N THR A 247 -29.58 5.28 44.38
CA THR A 247 -30.36 4.26 45.10
C THR A 247 -31.87 4.43 44.92
N HIS A 248 -32.38 5.67 44.92
CA HIS A 248 -33.79 5.93 44.61
C HIS A 248 -34.15 5.70 43.14
N VAL A 249 -33.23 5.93 42.20
CA VAL A 249 -33.42 5.53 40.78
C VAL A 249 -33.47 4.00 40.65
N LEU A 250 -32.56 3.28 41.32
CA LEU A 250 -32.51 1.80 41.32
C LEU A 250 -33.73 1.15 41.98
N ALA A 251 -34.39 1.81 42.94
CA ALA A 251 -35.62 1.32 43.54
C ALA A 251 -36.75 1.08 42.50
N ILE A 252 -36.73 1.81 41.37
CA ILE A 252 -37.73 1.67 40.29
C ILE A 252 -37.61 0.31 39.57
N PRO A 253 -36.49 -0.07 38.92
CA PRO A 253 -36.34 -1.39 38.29
C PRO A 253 -36.15 -2.53 39.30
N MET A 254 -35.82 -2.25 40.57
CA MET A 254 -35.77 -3.27 41.62
C MET A 254 -37.16 -3.61 42.20
N ALA A 255 -38.18 -2.77 42.00
CA ALA A 255 -39.53 -3.05 42.49
C ALA A 255 -40.15 -4.30 41.81
N PRO A 256 -40.88 -5.16 42.54
CA PRO A 256 -41.53 -6.34 41.96
C PRO A 256 -42.66 -5.95 41.00
N GLU A 257 -43.49 -4.97 41.38
CA GLU A 257 -44.46 -4.29 40.51
C GLU A 257 -44.43 -2.78 40.80
N LEU A 258 -44.74 -1.96 39.80
CA LEU A 258 -44.99 -0.53 39.97
C LEU A 258 -46.50 -0.22 39.80
N PRO A 259 -47.11 0.59 40.67
CA PRO A 259 -48.54 0.94 40.59
C PRO A 259 -48.90 1.97 39.49
N THR A 260 -47.96 2.30 38.59
CA THR A 260 -48.20 3.20 37.44
C THR A 260 -48.82 2.47 36.23
N PRO A 261 -49.71 3.13 35.45
CA PRO A 261 -50.23 2.61 34.18
C PRO A 261 -49.12 2.34 33.13
N ASN A 262 -47.96 2.98 33.26
CA ASN A 262 -46.85 2.91 32.30
C ASN A 262 -45.58 2.27 32.89
N ALA A 263 -45.71 1.35 33.86
CA ALA A 263 -44.60 0.68 34.56
C ALA A 263 -43.40 0.32 33.66
N ARG A 264 -43.67 -0.32 32.52
CA ARG A 264 -42.66 -0.67 31.51
C ARG A 264 -41.80 0.52 31.04
N LYS A 265 -42.44 1.63 30.69
CA LYS A 265 -41.76 2.85 30.23
C LYS A 265 -40.99 3.51 31.35
N THR A 266 -41.50 3.47 32.59
CA THR A 266 -40.79 3.99 33.77
C THR A 266 -39.54 3.17 34.08
N CYS A 267 -39.62 1.84 34.10
CA CYS A 267 -38.44 0.97 34.26
C CYS A 267 -37.42 1.20 33.14
N ALA A 268 -37.86 1.32 31.89
CA ALA A 268 -36.96 1.59 30.76
C ALA A 268 -36.26 2.95 30.86
N LEU A 269 -36.96 4.01 31.29
CA LEU A 269 -36.33 5.32 31.53
C LEU A 269 -35.31 5.28 32.68
N ALA A 270 -35.56 4.49 33.72
CA ALA A 270 -34.59 4.28 34.80
C ALA A 270 -33.36 3.49 34.32
N VAL A 271 -33.54 2.44 33.51
CA VAL A 271 -32.43 1.68 32.89
C VAL A 271 -31.65 2.55 31.89
N TRP A 272 -32.32 3.44 31.14
CA TRP A 272 -31.64 4.43 30.29
C TRP A 272 -30.78 5.41 31.09
N LEU A 273 -31.27 5.94 32.20
CA LEU A 273 -30.48 6.79 33.09
C LEU A 273 -29.25 6.03 33.61
N ILE A 274 -29.41 4.77 34.02
CA ILE A 274 -28.31 3.91 34.48
C ILE A 274 -27.31 3.63 33.35
N GLN A 275 -27.75 3.57 32.09
CA GLN A 275 -26.87 3.38 30.93
C GLN A 275 -26.00 4.62 30.64
N THR A 276 -26.55 5.84 30.73
CA THR A 276 -25.84 7.06 30.28
C THR A 276 -25.28 7.89 31.44
N MET A 277 -25.06 7.28 32.61
CA MET A 277 -24.46 7.96 33.75
C MET A 277 -22.93 7.99 33.62
N GLU A 278 -22.32 9.15 33.86
CA GLU A 278 -20.87 9.36 33.86
C GLU A 278 -20.40 9.69 35.29
N LEU A 279 -21.04 9.05 36.27
CA LEU A 279 -20.76 9.28 37.69
C LEU A 279 -19.37 8.71 38.08
N PRO A 280 -18.68 9.31 39.07
CA PRO A 280 -17.42 8.79 39.57
C PRO A 280 -17.51 7.33 40.05
N SER A 281 -16.41 6.59 39.92
CA SER A 281 -16.33 5.16 40.29
C SER A 281 -16.74 4.91 41.74
N GLU A 282 -16.42 5.82 42.67
CA GLU A 282 -16.81 5.70 44.07
C GLU A 282 -18.33 5.79 44.28
N VAL A 283 -19.08 6.40 43.37
CA VAL A 283 -20.55 6.41 43.41
C VAL A 283 -21.12 5.10 42.87
N ILE A 284 -20.54 4.58 41.80
CA ILE A 284 -21.06 3.44 41.03
C ILE A 284 -20.72 2.09 41.66
N GLU A 285 -19.49 1.89 42.14
CA GLU A 285 -18.99 0.61 42.65
C GLU A 285 -19.92 -0.02 43.72
N PRO A 286 -20.41 0.70 44.75
CA PRO A 286 -21.35 0.12 45.75
C PRO A 286 -22.78 -0.10 45.23
N ALA A 287 -23.06 0.32 43.99
CA ALA A 287 -24.33 0.09 43.30
C ALA A 287 -24.23 -1.01 42.23
N ALA A 288 -23.03 -1.41 41.80
CA ALA A 288 -22.82 -2.31 40.67
C ALA A 288 -23.60 -3.64 40.75
N PRO A 289 -23.69 -4.36 41.89
CA PRO A 289 -24.50 -5.58 41.97
C PRO A 289 -26.01 -5.32 41.81
N ARG A 290 -26.51 -4.16 42.27
CA ARG A 290 -27.91 -3.74 42.12
C ARG A 290 -28.22 -3.32 40.68
N ILE A 291 -27.28 -2.65 40.03
CA ILE A 291 -27.33 -2.30 38.60
C ILE A 291 -27.35 -3.57 37.74
N ALA A 292 -26.43 -4.50 37.99
CA ALA A 292 -26.38 -5.79 37.31
C ALA A 292 -27.69 -6.58 37.48
N TYR A 293 -28.22 -6.66 38.70
CA TYR A 293 -29.52 -7.29 38.95
C TYR A 293 -30.67 -6.60 38.20
N ALA A 294 -30.74 -5.26 38.21
CA ALA A 294 -31.76 -4.51 37.48
C ALA A 294 -31.69 -4.73 35.95
N ILE A 295 -30.48 -4.77 35.38
CA ILE A 295 -30.24 -5.06 33.95
C ILE A 295 -30.63 -6.51 33.63
N ARG A 296 -30.26 -7.47 34.49
CA ARG A 296 -30.64 -8.89 34.36
C ARG A 296 -32.16 -9.06 34.27
N ARG A 297 -32.92 -8.43 35.19
CA ARG A 297 -34.40 -8.42 35.15
C ARG A 297 -34.95 -7.85 33.84
N GLY A 298 -34.27 -6.86 33.25
CA GLY A 298 -34.62 -6.30 31.94
C GLY A 298 -34.43 -7.30 30.79
N ILE A 299 -33.30 -8.02 30.79
CA ILE A 299 -32.94 -9.02 29.77
C ILE A 299 -33.81 -10.27 29.87
N GLU A 300 -34.15 -10.69 31.09
CA GLU A 300 -35.05 -11.84 31.36
C GLU A 300 -36.54 -11.48 31.18
N GLY A 301 -36.85 -10.20 30.91
CA GLY A 301 -38.19 -9.73 30.54
C GLY A 301 -39.13 -9.46 31.71
N GLU A 302 -38.61 -9.39 32.94
CA GLU A 302 -39.40 -9.23 34.17
C GLU A 302 -39.92 -7.79 34.40
N LEU A 303 -39.35 -6.79 33.73
CA LEU A 303 -39.66 -5.37 33.96
C LEU A 303 -40.97 -4.89 33.27
N GLY A 304 -42.00 -5.73 33.22
CA GLY A 304 -43.28 -5.41 32.59
C GLY A 304 -44.46 -6.23 33.12
N ARG A 305 -45.66 -5.63 33.12
CA ARG A 305 -46.91 -6.36 33.41
C ARG A 305 -47.29 -7.24 32.22
N GLU A 306 -47.67 -8.48 32.55
CA GLU A 306 -48.00 -9.60 31.64
C GLU A 306 -46.79 -10.24 30.93
N GLY A 307 -46.48 -11.50 31.28
CA GLY A 307 -45.50 -12.38 30.62
C GLY A 307 -45.89 -12.84 29.21
N LYS A 308 -46.46 -11.96 28.39
CA LYS A 308 -46.66 -12.18 26.96
C LYS A 308 -45.31 -12.01 26.25
N LYS A 309 -45.03 -12.85 25.26
CA LYS A 309 -43.73 -12.95 24.55
C LYS A 309 -43.21 -11.66 23.88
N GLY A 310 -44.00 -10.57 23.85
CA GLY A 310 -43.54 -9.22 23.46
C GLY A 310 -42.82 -8.43 24.57
N ALA A 311 -42.78 -8.93 25.82
CA ALA A 311 -42.12 -8.27 26.95
C ALA A 311 -40.63 -8.00 26.70
N VAL A 312 -39.91 -9.00 26.18
CA VAL A 312 -38.47 -8.95 25.90
C VAL A 312 -38.18 -8.02 24.71
N ASN A 313 -38.86 -8.20 23.58
CA ASN A 313 -38.58 -7.48 22.33
C ASN A 313 -38.80 -5.96 22.44
N ASP A 314 -39.92 -5.52 23.01
CA ASP A 314 -40.23 -4.08 23.19
C ASP A 314 -39.58 -3.50 24.48
N GLY A 315 -39.17 -4.33 25.44
CA GLY A 315 -38.37 -3.88 26.60
C GLY A 315 -36.94 -3.52 26.20
N LEU A 316 -36.44 -4.20 25.16
CA LEU A 316 -35.18 -3.92 24.48
C LEU A 316 -35.35 -3.02 23.24
N LYS A 317 -36.57 -2.55 22.93
CA LYS A 317 -36.86 -1.68 21.78
C LYS A 317 -37.81 -0.55 22.17
N VAL A 318 -37.34 0.31 23.09
CA VAL A 318 -38.17 1.41 23.57
C VAL A 318 -38.12 2.57 22.59
N SER A 319 -39.22 2.71 21.85
CA SER A 319 -39.48 3.84 20.96
C SER A 319 -39.67 5.13 21.75
N ILE A 320 -38.57 5.87 21.99
CA ILE A 320 -38.62 7.30 22.32
C ILE A 320 -38.66 8.07 21.01
N CYS A 321 -39.86 8.22 20.44
CA CYS A 321 -40.05 9.07 19.25
C CYS A 321 -39.85 10.56 19.55
N ALA A 322 -39.43 11.27 18.50
CA ALA A 322 -39.67 12.69 18.21
C ALA A 322 -38.69 13.79 18.67
N LEU A 323 -37.56 13.52 19.35
CA LEU A 323 -36.58 14.58 19.69
C LEU A 323 -35.09 14.29 19.39
N SER A 324 -34.71 13.08 18.99
CA SER A 324 -33.42 12.83 18.33
C SER A 324 -33.47 11.52 17.53
N PRO A 325 -33.13 11.51 16.22
CA PRO A 325 -33.13 10.28 15.41
C PRO A 325 -32.10 9.22 15.83
N SER A 326 -31.04 9.61 16.55
CA SER A 326 -29.85 8.78 16.77
C SER A 326 -29.85 7.93 18.05
N LEU A 327 -30.91 7.97 18.89
CA LEU A 327 -30.87 7.36 20.23
C LEU A 327 -31.87 6.19 20.38
N ARG A 328 -31.49 4.99 19.93
CA ARG A 328 -32.28 3.74 20.05
C ARG A 328 -31.81 2.91 21.25
N LEU A 329 -32.49 3.09 22.38
CA LEU A 329 -32.02 2.60 23.68
C LEU A 329 -32.50 1.18 24.02
N THR A 330 -31.59 0.38 24.59
CA THR A 330 -31.79 -1.06 24.84
C THR A 330 -31.04 -1.46 26.13
N ALA A 331 -31.59 -2.31 26.98
CA ALA A 331 -30.90 -2.78 28.20
C ALA A 331 -29.59 -3.56 27.90
N THR A 332 -29.45 -4.09 26.69
CA THR A 332 -28.21 -4.64 26.14
C THR A 332 -27.15 -3.57 25.85
N GLN A 333 -27.56 -2.37 25.41
CA GLN A 333 -26.63 -1.23 25.27
C GLN A 333 -26.06 -0.85 26.64
N ALA A 334 -26.86 -0.93 27.72
CA ALA A 334 -26.37 -0.70 29.08
C ALA A 334 -25.23 -1.65 29.49
N ILE A 335 -25.22 -2.90 29.00
CA ILE A 335 -24.06 -3.79 29.22
C ILE A 335 -22.84 -3.28 28.46
N TYR A 336 -22.99 -2.85 27.20
CA TYR A 336 -21.90 -2.28 26.42
C TYR A 336 -21.30 -1.06 27.12
N GLU A 337 -22.08 0.02 27.31
CA GLU A 337 -21.56 1.31 27.82
C GLU A 337 -20.93 1.16 29.21
N LEU A 338 -21.56 0.41 30.12
CA LEU A 338 -21.05 0.26 31.48
C LEU A 338 -19.80 -0.62 31.54
N SER A 339 -19.71 -1.64 30.67
CA SER A 339 -18.49 -2.46 30.60
C SER A 339 -17.32 -1.69 29.99
N THR A 340 -17.56 -0.84 28.98
CA THR A 340 -16.49 -0.04 28.35
C THR A 340 -16.08 1.16 29.21
N ALA A 341 -17.02 1.81 29.91
CA ALA A 341 -16.72 2.96 30.77
C ALA A 341 -16.09 2.57 32.13
N PHE A 342 -16.52 1.46 32.74
CA PHE A 342 -16.00 1.00 34.04
C PHE A 342 -15.73 -0.51 34.05
N PRO A 343 -14.74 -0.98 33.27
CA PRO A 343 -14.51 -2.41 33.02
C PRO A 343 -14.23 -3.21 34.30
N GLU A 344 -13.35 -2.73 35.17
CA GLU A 344 -13.00 -3.39 36.45
C GLU A 344 -14.21 -3.52 37.41
N ILE A 345 -15.24 -2.67 37.29
CA ILE A 345 -16.45 -2.71 38.13
C ILE A 345 -17.50 -3.65 37.52
N PHE A 346 -17.78 -3.52 36.22
CA PHE A 346 -18.92 -4.20 35.60
C PHE A 346 -18.61 -5.53 34.94
N VAL A 347 -17.37 -5.83 34.54
CA VAL A 347 -17.02 -7.17 34.04
C VAL A 347 -17.27 -8.25 35.11
N PRO A 348 -16.83 -8.09 36.38
CA PRO A 348 -17.19 -9.03 37.45
C PRO A 348 -18.70 -9.09 37.69
N ALA A 349 -19.38 -7.94 37.75
CA ALA A 349 -20.81 -7.86 38.07
C ALA A 349 -21.73 -8.46 36.97
N PHE A 350 -21.34 -8.34 35.69
CA PHE A 350 -22.09 -8.89 34.56
C PHE A 350 -21.73 -10.34 34.22
N THR A 351 -20.70 -10.92 34.85
CA THR A 351 -20.36 -12.35 34.69
C THR A 351 -21.55 -13.27 35.03
N ASP A 352 -22.41 -12.88 35.99
CA ASP A 352 -23.64 -13.62 36.34
C ASP A 352 -24.76 -13.47 35.29
N ILE A 353 -24.70 -12.45 34.44
CA ILE A 353 -25.67 -12.16 33.37
C ILE A 353 -25.27 -12.85 32.06
N LEU A 354 -23.98 -13.18 31.91
CA LEU A 354 -23.41 -13.80 30.71
C LEU A 354 -24.21 -15.03 30.19
N PRO A 355 -24.69 -15.98 31.02
CA PRO A 355 -25.52 -17.09 30.53
C PRO A 355 -26.83 -16.63 29.86
N SER A 356 -27.50 -15.64 30.45
CA SER A 356 -28.73 -15.05 29.91
C SER A 356 -28.45 -14.29 28.61
N LEU A 357 -27.30 -13.61 28.51
CA LEU A 357 -26.84 -12.95 27.28
C LEU A 357 -26.52 -13.95 26.15
N LEU A 358 -25.77 -15.02 26.46
CA LEU A 358 -25.47 -16.11 25.51
C LEU A 358 -26.74 -16.76 24.97
N SER A 359 -27.75 -16.99 25.82
CA SER A 359 -29.03 -17.56 25.39
C SER A 359 -29.75 -16.68 24.34
N ASN A 360 -29.62 -15.36 24.45
CA ASN A 360 -30.27 -14.40 23.55
C ASN A 360 -29.59 -14.30 22.17
N LEU A 361 -28.36 -14.80 22.00
CA LEU A 361 -27.77 -15.00 20.66
C LEU A 361 -28.59 -15.96 19.79
N LEU A 362 -29.37 -16.85 20.41
CA LEU A 362 -30.27 -17.80 19.75
C LEU A 362 -31.75 -17.38 19.79
N ALA A 363 -32.05 -16.16 20.27
CA ALA A 363 -33.42 -15.63 20.39
C ALA A 363 -34.22 -15.75 19.07
N PRO A 364 -35.57 -15.82 19.14
CA PRO A 364 -36.39 -15.98 17.94
C PRO A 364 -36.46 -14.71 17.06
N THR A 365 -36.14 -13.52 17.58
CA THR A 365 -36.19 -12.27 16.79
C THR A 365 -34.79 -11.76 16.47
N LEU A 366 -34.62 -11.23 15.26
CA LEU A 366 -33.30 -10.80 14.76
C LEU A 366 -32.78 -9.55 15.48
N VAL A 367 -33.68 -8.70 15.96
CA VAL A 367 -33.38 -7.53 16.79
C VAL A 367 -32.69 -7.96 18.09
N LEU A 368 -33.24 -8.96 18.79
CA LEU A 368 -32.66 -9.50 20.02
C LEU A 368 -31.29 -10.14 19.78
N ARG A 369 -31.08 -10.82 18.64
CA ARG A 369 -29.76 -11.38 18.29
C ARG A 369 -28.71 -10.32 17.99
N ALA A 370 -29.09 -9.23 17.31
CA ALA A 370 -28.19 -8.11 17.05
C ALA A 370 -27.80 -7.40 18.36
N GLN A 371 -28.79 -7.16 19.22
CA GLN A 371 -28.63 -6.54 20.53
C GLN A 371 -27.78 -7.37 21.51
N ALA A 372 -28.03 -8.68 21.58
CA ALA A 372 -27.21 -9.60 22.38
C ALA A 372 -25.77 -9.69 21.85
N CYS A 373 -25.58 -9.63 20.54
CA CYS A 373 -24.26 -9.55 19.92
C CYS A 373 -23.53 -8.25 20.29
N HIS A 374 -24.18 -7.09 20.22
CA HIS A 374 -23.57 -5.82 20.63
C HIS A 374 -23.15 -5.80 22.11
N ALA A 375 -24.06 -6.19 23.01
CA ALA A 375 -23.76 -6.31 24.44
C ALA A 375 -22.58 -7.26 24.72
N LEU A 376 -22.50 -8.38 24.00
CA LEU A 376 -21.41 -9.33 24.14
C LEU A 376 -20.09 -8.79 23.58
N GLY A 377 -20.14 -7.95 22.54
CA GLY A 377 -18.96 -7.27 21.99
C GLY A 377 -18.33 -6.32 23.00
N GLY A 378 -19.12 -5.40 23.58
CA GLY A 378 -18.63 -4.49 24.62
C GLY A 378 -18.15 -5.21 25.87
N PHE A 379 -18.84 -6.27 26.29
CA PHE A 379 -18.40 -7.11 27.41
C PHE A 379 -17.09 -7.84 27.10
N ALA A 380 -16.92 -8.41 25.89
CA ALA A 380 -15.67 -9.07 25.49
C ALA A 380 -14.50 -8.08 25.37
N TYR A 381 -14.73 -6.89 24.81
CA TYR A 381 -13.73 -5.83 24.73
C TYR A 381 -13.31 -5.33 26.12
N ALA A 382 -14.27 -5.15 27.03
CA ALA A 382 -13.99 -4.81 28.42
C ALA A 382 -13.19 -5.90 29.15
N VAL A 383 -13.52 -7.18 28.94
CA VAL A 383 -12.75 -8.32 29.47
C VAL A 383 -11.29 -8.29 29.00
N ALA A 384 -11.02 -7.91 27.75
CA ALA A 384 -9.65 -7.81 27.25
C ALA A 384 -8.82 -6.68 27.88
N ASN A 385 -9.48 -5.70 28.50
CA ASN A 385 -8.87 -4.49 29.08
C ASN A 385 -8.78 -4.49 30.61
N ILE A 386 -9.33 -5.50 31.31
CA ILE A 386 -9.14 -5.64 32.77
C ILE A 386 -7.87 -6.40 33.14
N SER A 387 -7.42 -6.18 34.36
CA SER A 387 -6.27 -6.86 34.96
C SER A 387 -6.52 -8.37 35.11
N ALA A 388 -5.48 -9.18 34.88
CA ALA A 388 -5.54 -10.63 34.97
C ALA A 388 -6.08 -11.10 36.34
N SER A 389 -7.18 -11.84 36.32
CA SER A 389 -7.99 -12.12 37.52
C SER A 389 -8.79 -13.43 37.38
N PRO A 390 -9.22 -14.09 38.48
CA PRO A 390 -9.99 -15.35 38.42
C PRO A 390 -11.35 -15.20 37.71
N VAL A 391 -11.83 -13.97 37.50
CA VAL A 391 -13.04 -13.67 36.71
C VAL A 391 -12.87 -14.18 35.26
N HIS A 392 -11.67 -14.09 34.69
CA HIS A 392 -11.37 -14.61 33.35
C HIS A 392 -11.61 -16.12 33.26
N ALA A 393 -11.11 -16.89 34.22
CA ALA A 393 -11.34 -18.34 34.27
C ALA A 393 -12.83 -18.67 34.45
N ARG A 394 -13.57 -17.88 35.22
CA ARG A 394 -15.03 -18.04 35.39
C ARG A 394 -15.79 -17.77 34.09
N ILE A 395 -15.46 -16.69 33.38
CA ILE A 395 -16.04 -16.33 32.07
C ILE A 395 -15.72 -17.40 31.03
N ALA A 396 -14.46 -17.82 30.91
CA ALA A 396 -14.02 -18.84 29.97
C ALA A 396 -14.75 -20.18 30.19
N ASN A 397 -14.92 -20.61 31.45
CA ASN A 397 -15.70 -21.81 31.78
C ASN A 397 -17.19 -21.70 31.38
N ILE A 398 -17.83 -20.54 31.54
CA ILE A 398 -19.22 -20.32 31.11
C ILE A 398 -19.32 -20.44 29.58
N VAL A 399 -18.41 -19.82 28.82
CA VAL A 399 -18.40 -19.87 27.35
C VAL A 399 -18.03 -21.27 26.83
N ALA A 400 -17.05 -21.93 27.45
CA ALA A 400 -16.65 -23.29 27.12
C ALA A 400 -17.82 -24.28 27.26
N ASN A 401 -18.55 -24.21 28.38
CA ASN A 401 -19.73 -25.05 28.61
C ASN A 401 -20.89 -24.74 27.64
N TYR A 402 -21.02 -23.49 27.17
CA TYR A 402 -22.01 -23.11 26.15
C TYR A 402 -21.65 -23.62 24.74
N LEU A 403 -20.35 -23.73 24.43
CA LEU A 403 -19.86 -24.23 23.15
C LEU A 403 -19.86 -25.76 23.05
N ARG A 404 -19.60 -26.47 24.16
CA ARG A 404 -19.54 -27.94 24.21
C ARG A 404 -20.87 -28.60 23.81
N PRO A 405 -20.83 -29.78 23.16
CA PRO A 405 -21.99 -30.65 23.02
C PRO A 405 -22.71 -30.85 24.35
N VAL A 406 -24.05 -30.79 24.34
CA VAL A 406 -24.83 -31.34 25.46
C VAL A 406 -24.83 -32.85 25.30
N ASP A 407 -24.39 -33.57 26.32
CA ASP A 407 -24.51 -35.03 26.38
C ASP A 407 -25.99 -35.40 26.55
N SER A 408 -26.68 -35.50 25.42
CA SER A 408 -28.04 -36.05 25.37
C SER A 408 -28.03 -37.46 25.95
N PRO A 409 -28.86 -37.77 26.97
CA PRO A 409 -29.04 -39.16 27.38
C PRO A 409 -29.53 -40.00 26.18
N PRO A 410 -29.19 -41.29 26.12
CA PRO A 410 -29.68 -42.16 25.05
C PRO A 410 -31.21 -42.12 24.99
N PRO A 411 -31.81 -42.12 23.79
CA PRO A 411 -33.27 -42.14 23.68
C PRO A 411 -33.83 -43.37 24.41
N PRO A 412 -34.99 -43.24 25.09
CA PRO A 412 -35.63 -44.40 25.71
C PRO A 412 -35.90 -45.45 24.63
N PRO A 413 -35.79 -46.76 24.94
CA PRO A 413 -36.03 -47.81 23.96
C PRO A 413 -37.48 -47.72 23.45
N ASP A 414 -37.63 -47.71 22.13
CA ASP A 414 -38.94 -47.82 21.49
C ASP A 414 -39.63 -49.13 21.94
N ALA A 415 -40.96 -49.17 21.90
CA ALA A 415 -41.77 -50.29 22.42
C ALA A 415 -41.50 -51.67 21.78
N ASN A 416 -40.64 -51.73 20.75
CA ASN A 416 -40.18 -52.96 20.08
C ASN A 416 -38.74 -53.38 20.45
N GLY A 417 -38.09 -52.73 21.42
CA GLY A 417 -36.79 -53.15 21.96
C GLY A 417 -35.56 -52.90 21.08
N ASN A 418 -35.72 -52.26 19.92
CA ASN A 418 -34.60 -51.88 19.05
C ASN A 418 -33.93 -50.60 19.55
N THR A 419 -32.76 -50.73 20.17
CA THR A 419 -31.86 -49.59 20.40
C THR A 419 -31.36 -49.05 19.06
N ALA A 420 -31.60 -47.76 18.79
CA ALA A 420 -30.99 -47.09 17.66
C ALA A 420 -29.44 -47.18 17.75
N PRO A 421 -28.72 -47.40 16.63
CA PRO A 421 -27.27 -47.59 16.68
C PRO A 421 -26.58 -46.35 17.25
N PRO A 422 -25.55 -46.51 18.11
CA PRO A 422 -24.82 -45.38 18.67
C PRO A 422 -24.24 -44.54 17.53
N MET A 423 -24.59 -43.24 17.52
CA MET A 423 -24.20 -42.34 16.43
C MET A 423 -22.67 -42.22 16.36
N THR A 424 -22.13 -42.27 15.14
CA THR A 424 -20.69 -42.22 14.91
C THR A 424 -20.03 -40.96 15.48
N PRO A 425 -18.79 -41.06 16.02
CA PRO A 425 -18.03 -39.90 16.46
C PRO A 425 -17.89 -38.86 15.34
N GLY A 426 -18.16 -37.58 15.65
CA GLY A 426 -18.00 -36.47 14.71
C GLY A 426 -19.24 -36.05 13.88
N SER A 427 -20.43 -36.60 14.13
CA SER A 427 -21.63 -36.14 13.38
C SER A 427 -22.07 -34.70 13.77
N PRO A 428 -22.40 -33.80 12.82
CA PRO A 428 -22.86 -32.42 13.08
C PRO A 428 -24.16 -32.28 13.90
N LYS A 429 -24.78 -33.41 14.26
CA LYS A 429 -25.98 -33.46 15.11
C LYS A 429 -25.65 -33.34 16.60
N ARG A 430 -24.42 -33.70 17.02
CA ARG A 430 -23.97 -33.55 18.42
C ARG A 430 -23.55 -32.13 18.81
N ASP A 431 -23.28 -31.25 17.85
CA ASP A 431 -22.83 -29.89 18.15
C ASP A 431 -23.84 -29.09 18.99
N SER A 432 -23.34 -28.16 19.81
CA SER A 432 -24.18 -27.19 20.52
C SER A 432 -25.04 -26.37 19.55
N ALA A 433 -26.16 -25.85 20.05
CA ALA A 433 -27.09 -25.08 19.22
C ALA A 433 -26.41 -23.85 18.59
N ILE A 434 -25.52 -23.19 19.33
CA ILE A 434 -24.75 -22.04 18.85
C ILE A 434 -23.74 -22.42 17.75
N VAL A 435 -22.97 -23.50 17.91
CA VAL A 435 -22.00 -23.95 16.88
C VAL A 435 -22.72 -24.31 15.57
N ARG A 436 -23.88 -24.97 15.65
CA ARG A 436 -24.72 -25.26 14.49
C ARG A 436 -25.27 -23.99 13.82
N THR A 437 -25.64 -22.98 14.62
CA THR A 437 -26.07 -21.68 14.10
C THR A 437 -24.92 -20.96 13.41
N LEU A 438 -23.77 -20.80 14.07
CA LEU A 438 -22.57 -20.17 13.48
C LEU A 438 -22.17 -20.86 12.16
N ARG A 439 -22.16 -22.19 12.11
CA ARG A 439 -21.86 -22.94 10.88
C ARG A 439 -22.84 -22.61 9.74
N THR A 440 -24.14 -22.54 10.04
CA THR A 440 -25.17 -22.19 9.05
C THR A 440 -25.02 -20.75 8.57
N LEU A 441 -24.72 -19.80 9.46
CA LEU A 441 -24.62 -18.37 9.14
C LEU A 441 -23.31 -18.03 8.39
N LEU A 442 -22.19 -18.69 8.72
CA LEU A 442 -20.93 -18.55 7.98
C LEU A 442 -21.03 -19.07 6.54
N ALA A 443 -21.91 -20.05 6.28
CA ALA A 443 -22.19 -20.58 4.96
C ALA A 443 -23.22 -19.76 4.16
N ALA A 444 -23.84 -18.72 4.74
CA ALA A 444 -24.90 -17.95 4.09
C ALA A 444 -24.31 -16.97 3.04
N THR A 445 -24.68 -17.14 1.78
CA THR A 445 -24.19 -16.32 0.66
C THR A 445 -24.91 -14.97 0.51
N GLU A 446 -26.21 -14.93 0.83
CA GLU A 446 -27.08 -13.75 0.65
C GLU A 446 -28.00 -13.54 1.87
N PRO A 447 -27.48 -13.03 2.99
CA PRO A 447 -28.29 -12.75 4.17
C PRO A 447 -29.20 -11.54 3.95
N ARG A 448 -30.50 -11.68 4.25
CA ARG A 448 -31.48 -10.58 4.20
C ARG A 448 -31.36 -9.58 5.36
N HIS A 449 -30.62 -9.93 6.41
CA HIS A 449 -30.44 -9.14 7.62
C HIS A 449 -29.11 -9.50 8.28
N VAL A 450 -28.40 -8.54 8.88
CA VAL A 450 -27.01 -8.75 9.35
C VAL A 450 -26.92 -9.87 10.41
N ALA A 451 -27.85 -9.91 11.36
CA ALA A 451 -27.99 -11.01 12.35
C ALA A 451 -28.41 -12.39 11.79
N GLN A 452 -28.45 -12.55 10.45
CA GLN A 452 -28.59 -13.83 9.74
C GLN A 452 -27.46 -14.07 8.73
N GLY A 453 -26.38 -13.27 8.79
CA GLY A 453 -25.25 -13.37 7.87
C GLY A 453 -23.95 -13.79 8.53
N PRO A 454 -22.89 -14.01 7.73
CA PRO A 454 -21.57 -14.36 8.23
C PRO A 454 -20.92 -13.23 9.04
N VAL A 455 -21.36 -11.96 8.86
CA VAL A 455 -20.88 -10.80 9.64
C VAL A 455 -21.12 -11.00 11.14
N TRP A 456 -22.39 -11.24 11.53
CA TRP A 456 -22.76 -11.53 12.91
C TRP A 456 -22.04 -12.77 13.44
N ALA A 457 -21.86 -13.79 12.61
CA ALA A 457 -21.18 -15.01 13.00
C ALA A 457 -19.68 -14.81 13.26
N TRP A 458 -19.00 -13.96 12.48
CA TRP A 458 -17.61 -13.57 12.74
C TRP A 458 -17.46 -12.76 14.02
N MET A 459 -18.32 -11.77 14.24
CA MET A 459 -18.31 -10.96 15.47
C MET A 459 -18.49 -11.86 16.71
N VAL A 460 -19.53 -12.69 16.75
CA VAL A 460 -19.76 -13.64 17.85
C VAL A 460 -18.60 -14.63 18.03
N LEU A 461 -17.97 -15.09 16.95
CA LEU A 461 -16.80 -15.97 17.03
C LEU A 461 -15.60 -15.25 17.65
N GLY A 462 -15.33 -14.00 17.26
CA GLY A 462 -14.29 -13.15 17.87
C GLY A 462 -14.52 -12.95 19.36
N TYR A 463 -15.76 -12.66 19.76
CA TYR A 463 -16.12 -12.48 21.17
C TYR A 463 -15.91 -13.75 21.98
N PHE A 464 -16.28 -14.92 21.44
CA PHE A 464 -16.02 -16.20 22.10
C PHE A 464 -14.51 -16.47 22.26
N ILE A 465 -13.69 -16.12 21.27
CA ILE A 465 -12.23 -16.30 21.37
C ILE A 465 -11.65 -15.41 22.47
N VAL A 466 -12.05 -14.13 22.53
CA VAL A 466 -11.59 -13.21 23.58
C VAL A 466 -12.06 -13.66 24.97
N LEU A 467 -13.33 -14.06 25.11
CA LEU A 467 -13.89 -14.52 26.39
C LEU A 467 -13.35 -15.89 26.85
N LEU A 468 -12.84 -16.71 25.94
CA LEU A 468 -12.12 -17.95 26.28
C LEU A 468 -10.66 -17.68 26.68
N GLY A 469 -10.02 -16.65 26.10
CA GLY A 469 -8.60 -16.41 26.26
C GLY A 469 -7.77 -17.66 25.93
N PRO A 470 -6.69 -17.96 26.69
CA PRO A 470 -5.86 -19.15 26.46
C PRO A 470 -6.60 -20.48 26.48
N MET A 471 -7.78 -20.57 27.12
CA MET A 471 -8.59 -21.81 27.13
C MET A 471 -8.95 -22.29 25.72
N VAL A 472 -8.98 -21.37 24.72
CA VAL A 472 -9.18 -21.70 23.31
C VAL A 472 -8.11 -22.65 22.74
N TYR A 473 -6.93 -22.69 23.35
CA TYR A 473 -5.80 -23.56 23.01
C TYR A 473 -5.59 -24.71 24.01
N GLU A 474 -6.10 -24.59 25.24
CA GLU A 474 -6.02 -25.65 26.26
C GLU A 474 -7.10 -26.73 26.09
N ASP A 475 -8.30 -26.35 25.63
CA ASP A 475 -9.37 -27.29 25.27
C ASP A 475 -9.32 -27.62 23.77
N ASP A 476 -8.74 -28.78 23.50
CA ASP A 476 -8.59 -29.43 22.20
C ASP A 476 -9.90 -29.52 21.38
N ALA A 477 -11.05 -29.70 22.03
CA ALA A 477 -12.34 -29.80 21.36
C ALA A 477 -12.89 -28.42 20.95
N ILE A 478 -12.69 -27.41 21.81
CA ILE A 478 -13.03 -26.02 21.51
C ILE A 478 -12.13 -25.49 20.38
N CYS A 479 -10.81 -25.72 20.47
CA CYS A 479 -9.84 -25.36 19.45
C CYS A 479 -10.22 -25.91 18.06
N ARG A 480 -10.51 -27.21 17.98
CA ARG A 480 -10.95 -27.87 16.74
C ARG A 480 -12.27 -27.29 16.20
N THR A 481 -13.24 -27.03 17.08
CA THR A 481 -14.52 -26.43 16.68
C THR A 481 -14.36 -25.04 16.09
N ILE A 482 -13.58 -24.17 16.73
CA ILE A 482 -13.33 -22.80 16.26
C ILE A 482 -12.54 -22.83 14.95
N THR A 483 -11.47 -23.62 14.85
CA THR A 483 -10.68 -23.77 13.61
C THR A 483 -11.52 -24.32 12.45
N ALA A 484 -12.47 -25.22 12.72
CA ALA A 484 -13.41 -25.73 11.71
C ALA A 484 -14.42 -24.66 11.25
N LEU A 485 -14.86 -23.76 12.14
CA LEU A 485 -15.70 -22.61 11.77
C LEU A 485 -14.92 -21.60 10.91
N PHE A 486 -13.68 -21.26 11.27
CA PHE A 486 -12.80 -20.44 10.42
C PHE A 486 -12.60 -21.07 9.05
N SER A 487 -12.29 -22.37 9.00
CA SER A 487 -12.10 -23.12 7.75
C SER A 487 -13.31 -23.12 6.83
N LEU A 488 -14.52 -22.94 7.38
CA LEU A 488 -15.75 -22.78 6.61
C LEU A 488 -15.94 -21.32 6.16
N GLY A 489 -15.85 -20.36 7.08
CA GLY A 489 -16.11 -18.95 6.80
C GLY A 489 -15.10 -18.33 5.82
N LEU A 490 -13.82 -18.73 5.88
CA LEU A 490 -12.78 -18.26 4.97
C LEU A 490 -12.93 -18.80 3.54
N ARG A 491 -13.79 -19.80 3.30
CA ARG A 491 -14.14 -20.29 1.95
C ARG A 491 -15.31 -19.52 1.32
N HIS A 492 -15.84 -18.49 1.99
CA HIS A 492 -16.93 -17.69 1.47
C HIS A 492 -16.52 -16.93 0.19
N GLY A 493 -17.40 -16.89 -0.81
CA GLY A 493 -17.10 -16.30 -2.12
C GLY A 493 -16.81 -14.79 -2.07
N LYS A 494 -17.40 -14.06 -1.12
CA LYS A 494 -17.26 -12.60 -1.01
C LYS A 494 -16.01 -12.23 -0.21
N SER A 495 -15.10 -11.45 -0.82
CA SER A 495 -13.82 -11.03 -0.21
C SER A 495 -14.00 -10.30 1.13
N SER A 496 -14.94 -9.37 1.24
CA SER A 496 -15.18 -8.64 2.50
C SER A 496 -15.55 -9.56 3.67
N VAL A 497 -16.14 -10.72 3.41
CA VAL A 497 -16.46 -11.73 4.45
C VAL A 497 -15.21 -12.50 4.87
N ARG A 498 -14.29 -12.79 3.93
CA ARG A 498 -12.99 -13.41 4.25
C ARG A 498 -12.11 -12.45 5.05
N ASN A 499 -12.11 -11.16 4.69
CA ASN A 499 -11.37 -10.12 5.41
C ASN A 499 -11.83 -9.97 6.88
N LEU A 500 -13.14 -10.00 7.14
CA LEU A 500 -13.66 -10.08 8.52
C LEU A 500 -13.18 -11.35 9.25
N GLY A 501 -13.07 -12.48 8.55
CA GLY A 501 -12.47 -13.70 9.09
C GLY A 501 -11.00 -13.52 9.47
N PHE A 502 -10.20 -12.84 8.65
CA PHE A 502 -8.79 -12.51 8.98
C PHE A 502 -8.68 -11.55 10.17
N MET A 503 -9.57 -10.54 10.28
CA MET A 503 -9.66 -9.70 11.47
C MET A 503 -10.04 -10.48 12.72
N THR A 504 -11.04 -11.37 12.63
CA THR A 504 -11.46 -12.25 13.73
C THR A 504 -10.34 -13.21 14.14
N TRP A 505 -9.45 -13.59 13.21
CA TRP A 505 -8.26 -14.38 13.53
C TRP A 505 -7.23 -13.61 14.36
N ARG A 506 -7.19 -12.27 14.33
CA ARG A 506 -6.37 -11.49 15.27
C ARG A 506 -6.77 -11.72 16.73
N CYS A 507 -8.04 -12.06 17.01
CA CYS A 507 -8.47 -12.49 18.33
C CYS A 507 -7.81 -13.82 18.76
N MET A 508 -7.53 -14.74 17.82
CA MET A 508 -6.75 -15.97 18.12
C MET A 508 -5.29 -15.64 18.44
N VAL A 509 -4.70 -14.69 17.71
CA VAL A 509 -3.34 -14.18 17.97
C VAL A 509 -3.28 -13.54 19.37
N TRP A 510 -4.21 -12.65 19.69
CA TRP A 510 -4.37 -12.07 21.02
C TRP A 510 -4.49 -13.15 22.10
N ALA A 511 -5.38 -14.14 21.93
CA ALA A 511 -5.60 -15.22 22.90
C ALA A 511 -4.38 -16.16 23.10
N TYR A 512 -3.41 -16.15 22.17
CA TYR A 512 -2.14 -16.89 22.30
C TYR A 512 -1.10 -16.12 23.14
N PHE A 513 -1.07 -14.79 23.00
CA PHE A 513 -0.11 -13.92 23.69
C PHE A 513 -0.64 -13.34 25.02
N TYR A 514 -1.96 -13.30 25.21
CA TYR A 514 -2.62 -12.89 26.44
C TYR A 514 -2.45 -13.94 27.53
N ALA A 515 -2.02 -13.54 28.73
CA ALA A 515 -1.64 -14.45 29.79
C ALA A 515 -2.50 -14.30 31.06
N PRO A 516 -3.49 -15.18 31.25
CA PRO A 516 -3.95 -15.53 32.60
C PRO A 516 -4.05 -17.06 32.78
N SER A 517 -3.12 -17.63 33.53
CA SER A 517 -3.34 -18.91 34.23
C SER A 517 -2.88 -18.83 35.68
N ILE A 518 -3.49 -17.92 36.44
CA ILE A 518 -3.62 -18.12 37.90
C ILE A 518 -4.50 -19.36 38.05
N LYS A 519 -3.86 -20.53 38.16
CA LYS A 519 -4.55 -21.76 38.55
C LYS A 519 -5.13 -21.51 39.92
N VAL A 520 -6.46 -21.45 40.00
CA VAL A 520 -7.15 -21.46 41.28
C VAL A 520 -6.84 -22.82 41.91
N THR A 521 -5.91 -22.83 42.86
CA THR A 521 -5.83 -23.89 43.86
C THR A 521 -7.17 -23.94 44.54
N THR A 522 -7.91 -25.02 44.35
CA THR A 522 -9.12 -25.28 45.12
C THR A 522 -8.68 -25.59 46.54
N ASP A 523 -8.75 -24.59 47.42
CA ASP A 523 -8.67 -24.78 48.87
C ASP A 523 -9.74 -25.81 49.27
N GLY A 524 -9.27 -26.96 49.75
CA GLY A 524 -10.06 -28.15 49.99
C GLY A 524 -9.14 -29.35 50.06
N ASP A 525 -8.76 -29.72 51.28
CA ASP A 525 -7.96 -30.89 51.69
C ASP A 525 -6.43 -30.70 51.68
N GLU A 526 -5.94 -29.78 52.52
CA GLU A 526 -4.72 -30.07 53.30
C GLU A 526 -5.03 -31.18 54.30
N ASP A 527 -4.74 -32.45 53.97
CA ASP A 527 -4.37 -33.55 54.90
C ASP A 527 -4.36 -34.92 54.19
N MET A 528 -3.30 -35.23 53.44
CA MET A 528 -2.61 -36.54 53.47
C MET A 528 -1.41 -36.55 52.50
N GLU A 529 -0.21 -36.60 53.05
CA GLU A 529 0.99 -37.05 52.35
C GLU A 529 0.96 -38.59 52.16
N ASP A 530 1.69 -39.07 51.15
CA ASP A 530 2.13 -40.46 50.94
C ASP A 530 1.09 -41.59 50.74
N ALA A 531 0.62 -41.77 49.49
CA ALA A 531 0.49 -43.09 48.85
C ALA A 531 0.28 -43.04 47.30
N ASP A 532 0.89 -44.00 46.59
CA ASP A 532 0.57 -44.48 45.23
C ASP A 532 0.66 -43.50 44.03
N GLU A 533 1.88 -43.00 43.80
CA GLU A 533 2.33 -42.48 42.50
C GLU A 533 2.52 -43.60 41.44
N SER A 534 1.48 -44.41 41.15
CA SER A 534 1.63 -45.51 40.17
C SER A 534 0.38 -45.98 39.38
N GLU A 535 -0.75 -45.24 39.32
CA GLU A 535 -1.86 -45.67 38.44
C GLU A 535 -2.76 -44.57 37.83
N ARG A 536 -2.17 -43.57 37.15
CA ARG A 536 -2.92 -42.62 36.28
C ARG A 536 -2.28 -42.37 34.90
N THR A 537 -1.94 -43.44 34.19
CA THR A 537 -1.61 -43.38 32.75
C THR A 537 -2.86 -43.18 31.89
N SER A 538 -3.31 -41.93 31.75
CA SER A 538 -4.27 -41.55 30.68
C SER A 538 -4.00 -40.14 30.13
N THR A 539 -3.23 -40.08 29.05
CA THR A 539 -3.34 -39.06 27.98
C THR A 539 -3.40 -37.58 28.38
N VAL A 540 -2.47 -37.11 29.21
CA VAL A 540 -2.23 -35.66 29.38
C VAL A 540 -0.95 -35.29 28.63
N ALA A 541 -1.10 -34.77 27.40
CA ALA A 541 0.01 -34.22 26.63
C ALA A 541 0.73 -33.14 27.44
N SER A 542 2.07 -33.17 27.39
CA SER A 542 2.92 -32.26 28.17
C SER A 542 2.64 -30.79 27.80
N PRO A 543 2.84 -29.82 28.73
CA PRO A 543 2.60 -28.41 28.44
C PRO A 543 3.33 -27.91 27.18
N GLY A 544 4.54 -28.41 26.93
CA GLY A 544 5.33 -28.10 25.74
C GLY A 544 4.77 -28.65 24.42
N GLU A 545 4.02 -29.76 24.43
CA GLU A 545 3.35 -30.29 23.23
C GLU A 545 2.10 -29.48 22.88
N ARG A 546 1.36 -29.02 23.89
CA ARG A 546 0.18 -28.16 23.69
C ARG A 546 0.57 -26.82 23.05
N ILE A 547 1.63 -26.18 23.55
CA ILE A 547 2.18 -24.93 22.98
C ILE A 547 2.63 -25.12 21.51
N LYS A 548 3.21 -26.28 21.16
CA LYS A 548 3.58 -26.60 19.77
C LYS A 548 2.36 -26.80 18.87
N SER A 549 1.30 -27.45 19.36
CA SER A 549 0.03 -27.61 18.64
C SER A 549 -0.66 -26.27 18.41
N ALA A 550 -0.79 -25.46 19.46
CA ALA A 550 -1.35 -24.11 19.43
C ALA A 550 -0.61 -23.19 18.44
N TRP A 551 0.73 -23.22 18.46
CA TRP A 551 1.56 -22.49 17.49
C TRP A 551 1.24 -22.87 16.04
N LYS A 552 1.15 -24.18 15.73
CA LYS A 552 0.82 -24.67 14.38
C LYS A 552 -0.58 -24.23 13.93
N VAL A 553 -1.56 -24.19 14.84
CA VAL A 553 -2.89 -23.66 14.55
C VAL A 553 -2.78 -22.16 14.25
N MET A 554 -2.18 -21.38 15.14
CA MET A 554 -2.09 -19.93 15.05
C MET A 554 -1.46 -19.44 13.72
N VAL A 555 -0.36 -20.05 13.26
CA VAL A 555 0.31 -19.68 12.00
C VAL A 555 -0.31 -20.29 10.73
N SER A 556 -1.45 -20.98 10.82
CA SER A 556 -2.11 -21.57 9.64
C SER A 556 -2.74 -20.51 8.72
N ILE A 557 -3.13 -19.37 9.28
CA ILE A 557 -3.70 -18.21 8.59
C ILE A 557 -2.76 -17.03 8.87
N LEU A 558 -2.29 -16.36 7.82
CA LEU A 558 -1.27 -15.30 7.89
C LEU A 558 -1.58 -14.11 6.97
N ASP A 559 -2.73 -14.16 6.30
CA ASP A 559 -3.12 -13.27 5.21
C ASP A 559 -3.79 -12.00 5.72
N VAL A 560 -3.70 -10.90 4.98
CA VAL A 560 -4.36 -9.61 5.28
C VAL A 560 -3.91 -9.04 6.63
N GLY A 561 -2.58 -8.93 6.78
CA GLY A 561 -1.89 -8.34 7.92
C GLY A 561 -1.91 -9.17 9.21
N VAL A 562 -2.43 -10.41 9.16
CA VAL A 562 -2.38 -11.33 10.30
C VAL A 562 -0.94 -11.75 10.59
N GLY A 563 -0.14 -12.05 9.56
CA GLY A 563 1.26 -12.44 9.75
C GLY A 563 2.12 -11.34 10.36
N SER A 564 1.96 -10.09 9.92
CA SER A 564 2.63 -8.92 10.52
C SER A 564 2.20 -8.73 11.98
N ALA A 565 0.92 -8.93 12.32
CA ALA A 565 0.46 -8.86 13.71
C ALA A 565 1.07 -9.94 14.61
N VAL A 566 1.29 -11.16 14.09
CA VAL A 566 2.01 -12.23 14.80
C VAL A 566 3.48 -11.86 15.00
N ILE A 567 4.13 -11.29 13.99
CA ILE A 567 5.54 -10.84 14.06
C ILE A 567 5.69 -9.72 15.10
N ALA A 568 4.85 -8.70 15.03
CA ALA A 568 4.80 -7.59 15.98
C ALA A 568 4.64 -8.08 17.44
N SER A 569 3.68 -9.01 17.66
CA SER A 569 3.41 -9.61 18.98
C SER A 569 4.57 -10.46 19.53
N LEU A 570 5.44 -10.99 18.68
CA LEU A 570 6.63 -11.75 19.09
C LEU A 570 7.81 -10.84 19.44
N LEU A 571 7.86 -9.64 18.85
CA LEU A 571 8.94 -8.67 19.03
C LEU A 571 8.68 -7.67 20.16
N SER A 572 7.43 -7.55 20.63
CA SER A 572 7.09 -6.85 21.88
C SER A 572 7.39 -7.67 23.14
N GLN A 573 7.63 -8.98 23.00
CA GLN A 573 8.14 -9.82 24.09
C GLN A 573 9.66 -9.67 24.21
N PRO A 574 10.26 -9.87 25.41
CA PRO A 574 11.71 -9.82 25.58
C PRO A 574 12.41 -10.74 24.57
N SER A 575 13.38 -10.19 23.83
CA SER A 575 13.97 -10.90 22.69
C SER A 575 14.61 -12.21 23.14
N SER A 576 14.33 -13.27 22.38
CA SER A 576 14.89 -14.59 22.56
C SER A 576 15.13 -15.22 21.20
N GLU A 577 16.14 -16.07 21.08
CA GLU A 577 16.43 -16.76 19.82
C GLU A 577 15.22 -17.58 19.31
N LEU A 578 14.41 -18.12 20.22
CA LEU A 578 13.16 -18.81 19.90
C LEU A 578 12.09 -17.87 19.34
N SER A 579 11.98 -16.65 19.87
CA SER A 579 11.09 -15.60 19.34
C SER A 579 11.54 -15.16 17.94
N LEU A 580 12.84 -14.91 17.74
CA LEU A 580 13.39 -14.51 16.45
C LEU A 580 13.25 -15.60 15.38
N ARG A 581 13.53 -16.87 15.73
CA ARG A 581 13.27 -18.02 14.84
C ARG A 581 11.79 -18.17 14.47
N ARG A 582 10.87 -17.81 15.37
CA ARG A 582 9.42 -17.80 15.12
C ARG A 582 9.02 -16.64 14.19
N VAL A 583 9.49 -15.43 14.44
CA VAL A 583 9.29 -14.24 13.58
C VAL A 583 9.71 -14.53 12.14
N LEU A 584 10.94 -14.97 11.95
CA LEU A 584 11.50 -15.25 10.63
C LEU A 584 10.88 -16.50 9.99
N GLY A 585 10.39 -17.45 10.80
CA GLY A 585 9.56 -18.57 10.35
C GLY A 585 8.21 -18.13 9.78
N VAL A 586 7.54 -17.17 10.42
CA VAL A 586 6.29 -16.56 9.94
C VAL A 586 6.52 -15.75 8.67
N LEU A 587 7.54 -14.89 8.65
CA LEU A 587 7.91 -14.08 7.48
C LEU A 587 8.22 -14.95 6.24
N ARG A 588 8.96 -16.04 6.43
CA ARG A 588 9.22 -17.05 5.39
C ARG A 588 7.95 -17.78 4.94
N ALA A 589 6.99 -18.01 5.84
CA ALA A 589 5.71 -18.63 5.49
C ALA A 589 4.80 -17.67 4.69
N MET A 590 4.78 -16.38 5.05
CA MET A 590 4.05 -15.34 4.32
C MET A 590 4.58 -15.19 2.88
N SER A 591 5.90 -15.05 2.71
CA SER A 591 6.51 -14.86 1.38
C SER A 591 6.28 -16.01 0.40
N ARG A 592 5.97 -17.22 0.89
CA ARG A 592 5.65 -18.41 0.09
C ARG A 592 4.19 -18.51 -0.37
N LYS A 593 3.27 -17.68 0.14
CA LYS A 593 1.84 -17.76 -0.21
C LYS A 593 1.48 -17.10 -1.53
N GLY A 594 2.33 -16.20 -2.03
CA GLY A 594 2.05 -15.38 -3.21
C GLY A 594 1.08 -14.23 -2.93
N GLY A 595 0.81 -13.43 -3.97
CA GLY A 595 -0.18 -12.35 -3.93
C GLY A 595 0.10 -11.30 -2.85
N HIS A 596 -0.96 -10.79 -2.23
CA HIS A 596 -0.87 -9.71 -1.23
C HIS A 596 -0.05 -10.11 0.00
N THR A 597 -0.16 -11.36 0.47
CA THR A 597 0.57 -11.87 1.63
C THR A 597 2.09 -11.91 1.39
N THR A 598 2.55 -12.07 0.15
CA THR A 598 3.98 -11.91 -0.19
C THR A 598 4.40 -10.45 -0.22
N LYS A 599 3.54 -9.51 -0.66
CA LYS A 599 3.84 -8.07 -0.51
C LYS A 599 3.95 -7.69 0.96
N GLU A 600 2.99 -8.07 1.81
CA GLU A 600 3.05 -7.84 3.26
C GLU A 600 4.33 -8.42 3.89
N ALA A 601 4.86 -9.52 3.36
CA ALA A 601 6.14 -10.09 3.81
C ALA A 601 7.35 -9.24 3.40
N LEU A 602 7.35 -8.64 2.21
CA LEU A 602 8.40 -7.70 1.78
C LEU A 602 8.33 -6.40 2.58
N ASP A 603 7.13 -5.85 2.75
CA ASP A 603 6.88 -4.65 3.54
C ASP A 603 7.31 -4.86 5.01
N THR A 604 6.99 -6.02 5.60
CA THR A 604 7.46 -6.39 6.95
C THR A 604 8.98 -6.63 7.00
N ALA A 605 9.60 -7.15 5.93
CA ALA A 605 11.06 -7.34 5.88
C ALA A 605 11.83 -6.01 5.78
N MET A 606 11.28 -5.03 5.06
CA MET A 606 11.81 -3.65 5.03
C MET A 606 11.71 -2.99 6.41
N GLU A 607 10.60 -3.18 7.13
CA GLU A 607 10.43 -2.68 8.50
C GLU A 607 11.45 -3.30 9.46
N LEU A 608 11.63 -4.62 9.43
CA LEU A 608 12.60 -5.35 10.24
C LEU A 608 14.05 -4.89 10.01
N LEU A 609 14.36 -4.40 8.81
CA LEU A 609 15.66 -3.82 8.44
C LEU A 609 15.72 -2.29 8.61
N GLY A 610 14.67 -1.66 9.15
CA GLY A 610 14.65 -0.24 9.48
C GLY A 610 14.58 0.72 8.30
N VAL A 611 14.23 0.25 7.11
CA VAL A 611 14.20 1.02 5.84
C VAL A 611 13.31 2.27 5.90
N PRO A 612 12.07 2.22 6.43
CA PRO A 612 11.30 3.44 6.67
C PRO A 612 11.71 4.12 7.98
N ASP A 613 11.66 5.46 8.01
CA ASP A 613 11.74 6.28 9.23
C ASP A 613 10.41 6.25 10.02
N SER A 614 10.00 5.04 10.39
CA SER A 614 8.95 4.78 11.38
C SER A 614 9.47 5.08 12.80
N ALA A 615 8.58 5.61 13.65
CA ALA A 615 8.83 5.71 15.08
C ALA A 615 8.49 4.37 15.75
N ASP A 616 9.32 3.92 16.69
CA ASP A 616 9.05 2.74 17.52
C ASP A 616 7.88 3.01 18.50
N GLU A 617 6.64 2.86 18.02
CA GLU A 617 5.45 2.84 18.89
C GLU A 617 5.35 1.51 19.62
N ALA A 618 5.33 1.56 20.95
CA ALA A 618 5.20 0.37 21.79
C ALA A 618 3.81 -0.27 21.63
N ILE A 619 3.78 -1.55 21.24
CA ILE A 619 2.54 -2.30 21.01
C ILE A 619 1.84 -2.58 22.35
N GLU A 620 0.75 -1.87 22.64
CA GLU A 620 -0.14 -2.24 23.74
C GLU A 620 -0.99 -3.48 23.36
N PRO A 621 -1.21 -4.46 24.27
CA PRO A 621 -2.03 -5.64 24.02
C PRO A 621 -3.43 -5.43 23.37
N PRO A 622 -4.21 -4.36 23.68
CA PRO A 622 -5.49 -4.10 23.00
C PRO A 622 -5.37 -3.79 21.50
N THR A 623 -4.20 -3.37 20.99
CA THR A 623 -4.02 -3.02 19.54
C THR A 623 -4.25 -4.19 18.58
N LEU A 624 -4.24 -5.43 19.07
CA LEU A 624 -4.58 -6.63 18.29
C LEU A 624 -6.10 -6.81 18.09
N LEU A 625 -6.93 -6.11 18.87
CA LEU A 625 -8.38 -6.22 18.89
C LEU A 625 -9.00 -4.94 18.31
N PRO A 626 -9.28 -4.86 16.98
CA PRO A 626 -9.86 -3.65 16.38
C PRO A 626 -11.22 -3.35 17.03
N HIS A 627 -11.37 -2.19 17.65
CA HIS A 627 -12.51 -1.81 18.46
C HIS A 627 -13.82 -1.85 17.65
N GLY A 628 -13.79 -1.49 16.36
CA GLY A 628 -14.98 -1.61 15.50
C GLY A 628 -15.41 -3.04 15.14
N LEU A 629 -14.64 -4.08 15.51
CA LEU A 629 -15.14 -5.47 15.52
C LEU A 629 -16.04 -5.74 16.74
N PHE A 630 -15.88 -4.99 17.83
CA PHE A 630 -16.61 -5.15 19.10
C PHE A 630 -17.73 -4.11 19.29
N CYS A 631 -17.68 -2.97 18.58
CA CYS A 631 -18.73 -1.96 18.55
C CYS A 631 -19.75 -2.19 17.40
N ALA A 632 -21.06 -2.08 17.69
CA ALA A 632 -22.11 -2.28 16.68
C ALA A 632 -22.65 -0.99 16.02
N GLU A 633 -22.54 0.19 16.64
CA GLU A 633 -23.24 1.41 16.20
C GLU A 633 -22.33 2.66 16.21
N PRO A 634 -22.15 3.37 15.07
CA PRO A 634 -22.37 2.89 13.71
C PRO A 634 -21.30 1.86 13.32
N GLY A 635 -21.69 0.62 13.11
CA GLY A 635 -20.75 -0.49 12.91
C GLY A 635 -21.31 -1.64 12.08
N LEU A 636 -20.60 -2.76 12.07
CA LEU A 636 -20.85 -3.90 11.19
C LEU A 636 -22.28 -4.46 11.27
N LEU A 637 -22.94 -4.38 12.44
CA LEU A 637 -24.33 -4.85 12.61
C LEU A 637 -25.40 -3.91 12.01
N THR A 638 -25.02 -2.67 11.66
CA THR A 638 -25.90 -1.68 11.02
C THR A 638 -25.68 -1.53 9.52
N ALA A 639 -24.62 -2.13 8.96
CA ALA A 639 -24.27 -2.04 7.55
C ALA A 639 -25.10 -3.01 6.68
N ASP A 640 -25.66 -2.50 5.58
CA ASP A 640 -26.32 -3.33 4.58
C ASP A 640 -25.34 -4.30 3.89
N TRP A 641 -25.84 -5.43 3.41
CA TRP A 641 -25.00 -6.43 2.75
C TRP A 641 -24.26 -5.86 1.52
N SER A 642 -24.86 -4.94 0.80
CA SER A 642 -24.24 -4.24 -0.34
C SER A 642 -23.09 -3.32 0.07
N SER A 643 -23.23 -2.58 1.17
CA SER A 643 -22.22 -1.64 1.70
C SER A 643 -21.19 -2.28 2.65
N LEU A 644 -21.29 -3.58 2.92
CA LEU A 644 -20.31 -4.31 3.74
C LEU A 644 -18.83 -4.03 3.39
N PRO A 645 -18.40 -3.90 2.12
CA PRO A 645 -17.02 -3.55 1.81
C PRO A 645 -16.60 -2.15 2.28
N SER A 646 -17.50 -1.16 2.29
CA SER A 646 -17.19 0.18 2.81
C SER A 646 -17.25 0.23 4.33
N ALA A 647 -18.07 -0.60 4.98
CA ALA A 647 -18.11 -0.72 6.44
C ALA A 647 -16.90 -1.49 7.00
N ALA A 648 -16.39 -2.50 6.28
CA ALA A 648 -15.26 -3.31 6.73
C ALA A 648 -13.89 -2.66 6.47
N ARG A 649 -13.78 -1.74 5.50
CA ARG A 649 -12.48 -1.11 5.15
C ARG A 649 -11.87 -0.29 6.30
N PRO A 650 -12.58 0.64 6.98
CA PRO A 650 -12.01 1.40 8.09
C PRO A 650 -11.50 0.50 9.23
N LEU A 651 -12.12 -0.66 9.43
CA LEU A 651 -11.73 -1.61 10.47
C LEU A 651 -10.48 -2.43 10.12
N LEU A 652 -10.22 -2.64 8.83
CA LEU A 652 -8.94 -3.16 8.35
C LEU A 652 -7.84 -2.11 8.46
N GLU A 653 -8.18 -0.83 8.31
CA GLU A 653 -7.26 0.30 8.46
C GLU A 653 -6.90 0.56 9.94
N GLU A 654 -7.81 0.25 10.87
CA GLU A 654 -7.61 0.26 12.33
C GLU A 654 -6.70 -0.88 12.83
N CYS A 655 -6.63 -1.99 12.10
CA CYS A 655 -5.80 -3.13 12.49
C CYS A 655 -4.30 -2.79 12.43
N LEU A 656 -3.53 -3.36 13.38
CA LEU A 656 -2.07 -3.26 13.42
C LEU A 656 -1.43 -3.61 12.06
N ARG A 657 -0.59 -2.70 11.56
CA ARG A 657 0.02 -2.72 10.22
C ARG A 657 1.51 -3.11 10.29
N THR A 658 2.16 -3.15 9.14
CA THR A 658 3.59 -3.45 9.02
C THR A 658 4.47 -2.47 9.81
N HIS A 659 4.14 -1.17 9.82
CA HIS A 659 4.91 -0.12 10.53
C HIS A 659 4.96 -0.25 12.06
N SER A 660 4.14 -1.12 12.65
CA SER A 660 4.15 -1.39 14.09
C SER A 660 5.10 -2.53 14.47
N VAL A 661 5.99 -2.95 13.55
CA VAL A 661 6.96 -4.02 13.76
C VAL A 661 8.31 -3.40 14.15
N ARG A 662 8.81 -3.72 15.36
CA ARG A 662 10.12 -3.29 15.85
C ARG A 662 11.23 -3.63 14.84
N LYS A 663 12.12 -2.67 14.57
CA LYS A 663 13.38 -2.86 13.83
C LYS A 663 14.27 -3.88 14.54
N LEU A 664 14.88 -4.82 13.82
CA LEU A 664 15.84 -5.77 14.42
C LEU A 664 17.10 -5.04 14.88
N THR A 665 17.72 -5.49 15.98
CA THR A 665 19.01 -4.92 16.41
C THR A 665 20.15 -5.35 15.49
N GLU A 666 21.24 -4.60 15.46
CA GLU A 666 22.43 -4.93 14.67
C GLU A 666 22.96 -6.35 14.98
N ASP A 667 22.98 -6.76 16.26
CA ASP A 667 23.28 -8.13 16.69
C ASP A 667 22.32 -9.19 16.08
N GLU A 668 21.02 -8.90 16.08
CA GLU A 668 20.00 -9.78 15.51
C GLU A 668 20.18 -9.91 13.99
N VAL A 669 20.55 -8.84 13.30
CA VAL A 669 20.71 -8.78 11.84
C VAL A 669 22.03 -9.38 11.35
N GLY A 670 23.14 -9.08 12.01
CA GLY A 670 24.48 -9.60 11.68
C GLY A 670 24.59 -11.13 11.78
N THR A 671 23.67 -11.75 12.51
CA THR A 671 23.56 -13.21 12.66
C THR A 671 23.30 -13.91 11.31
N ASN A 672 24.27 -14.69 10.82
CA ASN A 672 24.25 -15.31 9.47
C ASN A 672 22.96 -16.06 9.09
N TRP A 673 22.27 -16.73 10.02
CA TRP A 673 21.03 -17.45 9.68
C TRP A 673 19.83 -16.51 9.50
N VAL A 674 19.85 -15.30 10.08
CA VAL A 674 18.83 -14.26 9.94
C VAL A 674 18.89 -13.66 8.55
N PHE A 675 20.07 -13.21 8.11
CA PHE A 675 20.31 -12.76 6.74
C PHE A 675 19.82 -13.78 5.70
N ASN A 676 20.17 -15.06 5.89
CA ASN A 676 19.71 -16.15 5.01
C ASN A 676 18.19 -16.34 4.98
N VAL A 677 17.43 -15.95 6.01
CA VAL A 677 15.96 -15.96 5.95
C VAL A 677 15.43 -14.76 5.18
N LEU A 678 15.98 -13.56 5.42
CA LEU A 678 15.59 -12.33 4.72
C LEU A 678 15.90 -12.40 3.22
N LEU A 679 17.07 -12.95 2.85
CA LEU A 679 17.42 -13.25 1.45
C LEU A 679 16.44 -14.24 0.79
N VAL A 680 15.95 -15.25 1.53
CA VAL A 680 14.90 -16.16 1.02
C VAL A 680 13.56 -15.43 0.84
N VAL A 681 13.23 -14.46 1.69
CA VAL A 681 12.04 -13.61 1.54
C VAL A 681 12.16 -12.73 0.29
N PHE A 682 13.33 -12.12 0.07
CA PHE A 682 13.65 -11.37 -1.16
C PHE A 682 13.56 -12.25 -2.42
N LYS A 683 14.23 -13.43 -2.45
CA LYS A 683 14.16 -14.37 -3.59
C LYS A 683 12.72 -14.85 -3.86
N ASN A 684 11.90 -15.09 -2.82
CA ASN A 684 10.47 -15.40 -3.00
C ASN A 684 9.67 -14.21 -3.56
N GLY A 685 10.01 -12.97 -3.16
CA GLY A 685 9.44 -11.75 -3.72
C GLY A 685 9.74 -11.59 -5.21
N LEU A 686 10.99 -11.86 -5.61
CA LEU A 686 11.39 -11.91 -7.02
C LEU A 686 10.65 -13.01 -7.79
N SER A 687 10.48 -14.21 -7.22
CA SER A 687 9.70 -15.28 -7.84
C SER A 687 8.20 -14.95 -8.01
N ALA A 688 7.68 -14.01 -7.22
CA ALA A 688 6.32 -13.49 -7.33
C ALA A 688 6.20 -12.23 -8.22
N LEU A 689 7.33 -11.68 -8.68
CA LEU A 689 7.37 -10.46 -9.48
C LEU A 689 6.94 -10.75 -10.93
N LYS A 690 6.06 -9.89 -11.46
CA LYS A 690 5.57 -9.98 -12.84
C LYS A 690 5.67 -8.62 -13.54
N LEU A 691 6.73 -8.46 -14.33
CA LEU A 691 7.07 -7.27 -15.10
C LEU A 691 6.54 -7.35 -16.53
N SER A 692 6.46 -6.18 -17.16
CA SER A 692 6.24 -6.00 -18.59
C SER A 692 7.33 -5.08 -19.15
N TRP A 693 7.71 -5.26 -20.41
CA TRP A 693 8.80 -4.49 -21.03
C TRP A 693 8.59 -2.97 -20.89
N GLY A 694 9.61 -2.25 -20.45
CA GLY A 694 9.56 -0.79 -20.24
C GLY A 694 8.84 -0.33 -18.97
N VAL A 695 8.55 -1.22 -18.02
CA VAL A 695 8.06 -0.88 -16.68
C VAL A 695 9.19 -0.97 -15.67
N ASN A 696 9.33 0.06 -14.83
CA ASN A 696 10.35 0.12 -13.78
C ASN A 696 10.17 -0.99 -12.74
N CYS A 697 11.28 -1.49 -12.19
CA CYS A 697 11.26 -2.41 -11.06
C CYS A 697 10.59 -1.78 -9.82
N PRO A 698 9.78 -2.51 -9.02
CA PRO A 698 9.18 -1.98 -7.80
C PRO A 698 10.23 -1.47 -6.81
N SER A 699 10.03 -0.25 -6.31
CA SER A 699 10.95 0.40 -5.38
C SER A 699 11.10 -0.37 -4.06
N GLU A 700 10.08 -1.12 -3.64
CA GLU A 700 10.13 -1.97 -2.44
C GLU A 700 11.21 -3.07 -2.56
N LEU A 701 11.42 -3.64 -3.76
CA LEU A 701 12.46 -4.66 -3.97
C LEU A 701 13.86 -4.05 -4.03
N ILE A 702 14.00 -2.89 -4.67
CA ILE A 702 15.27 -2.14 -4.75
C ILE A 702 15.69 -1.70 -3.35
N ALA A 703 14.76 -1.16 -2.55
CA ALA A 703 15.00 -0.72 -1.18
C ALA A 703 15.35 -1.90 -0.25
N LEU A 704 14.63 -3.02 -0.35
CA LEU A 704 14.94 -4.24 0.41
C LEU A 704 16.32 -4.81 0.06
N TRP A 705 16.72 -4.78 -1.21
CA TRP A 705 18.07 -5.19 -1.63
C TRP A 705 19.16 -4.28 -1.06
N GLY A 706 18.98 -2.96 -1.13
CA GLY A 706 19.92 -2.01 -0.54
C GLY A 706 20.04 -2.15 0.97
N ALA A 707 18.93 -2.44 1.65
CA ALA A 707 18.92 -2.74 3.08
C ALA A 707 19.63 -4.05 3.43
N LEU A 708 19.47 -5.09 2.60
CA LEU A 708 20.20 -6.36 2.75
C LEU A 708 21.72 -6.17 2.57
N ILE A 709 22.17 -5.31 1.66
CA ILE A 709 23.60 -4.98 1.53
C ILE A 709 24.08 -4.20 2.78
N ARG A 710 23.38 -3.11 3.13
CA ARG A 710 23.70 -2.24 4.27
C ARG A 710 23.78 -2.95 5.60
N SER A 711 22.92 -3.96 5.79
CA SER A 711 22.84 -4.81 6.99
C SER A 711 24.15 -5.42 7.49
N LYS A 712 25.18 -5.47 6.64
CA LYS A 712 26.55 -5.83 7.01
C LYS A 712 27.62 -4.84 6.54
N SER A 713 27.42 -4.09 5.45
CA SER A 713 28.47 -3.17 4.98
C SER A 713 28.76 -2.07 5.97
N ASP A 714 27.74 -1.60 6.71
CA ASP A 714 27.86 -0.41 7.54
C ASP A 714 28.75 -0.71 8.77
N GLY A 715 28.53 -1.86 9.42
CA GLY A 715 29.43 -2.34 10.49
C GLY A 715 30.85 -2.67 10.02
N LEU A 716 31.02 -3.28 8.84
CA LEU A 716 32.34 -3.58 8.27
C LEU A 716 33.11 -2.32 7.86
N ALA A 717 32.40 -1.27 7.43
CA ALA A 717 32.99 0.03 7.11
C ALA A 717 33.45 0.77 8.38
N ASP A 718 32.65 0.73 9.45
CA ASP A 718 33.01 1.31 10.76
C ASP A 718 34.20 0.60 11.42
N GLU A 719 34.32 -0.72 11.25
CA GLU A 719 35.50 -1.50 11.68
C GLU A 719 36.72 -1.31 10.74
N ASN A 720 36.51 -0.70 9.56
CA ASN A 720 37.51 -0.48 8.50
C ASN A 720 38.18 -1.78 8.00
N ASP A 721 37.44 -2.90 8.05
CA ASP A 721 37.90 -4.19 7.49
C ASP A 721 37.59 -4.26 5.99
N ARG A 722 38.60 -3.89 5.19
CA ARG A 722 38.52 -3.87 3.73
C ARG A 722 38.47 -5.26 3.11
N ASP A 723 39.05 -6.27 3.77
CA ASP A 723 39.09 -7.64 3.25
C ASP A 723 37.73 -8.31 3.43
N GLU A 724 37.09 -8.14 4.59
CA GLU A 724 35.73 -8.62 4.84
C GLU A 724 34.70 -7.83 4.01
N LEU A 725 34.83 -6.51 3.85
CA LEU A 725 33.95 -5.73 2.97
C LEU A 725 34.05 -6.17 1.50
N THR A 726 35.27 -6.48 1.02
CA THR A 726 35.49 -7.05 -0.31
C THR A 726 34.86 -8.43 -0.45
N SER A 727 35.02 -9.31 0.54
CA SER A 727 34.37 -10.63 0.58
C SER A 727 32.84 -10.51 0.60
N TRP A 728 32.30 -9.49 1.26
CA TRP A 728 30.86 -9.22 1.27
C TRP A 728 30.35 -8.76 -0.09
N ALA A 729 31.06 -7.84 -0.75
CA ALA A 729 30.77 -7.43 -2.12
C ALA A 729 30.77 -8.63 -3.08
N ASP A 730 31.77 -9.52 -2.97
CA ASP A 730 31.89 -10.74 -3.77
C ASP A 730 30.69 -11.69 -3.62
N VAL A 731 30.20 -11.86 -2.39
CA VAL A 731 28.99 -12.65 -2.08
C VAL A 731 27.73 -12.01 -2.68
N MET A 732 27.57 -10.70 -2.55
CA MET A 732 26.39 -9.99 -3.09
C MET A 732 26.40 -9.99 -4.63
N THR A 733 27.57 -9.89 -5.27
CA THR A 733 27.71 -10.10 -6.72
C THR A 733 27.39 -11.53 -7.13
N GLY A 734 27.81 -12.53 -6.34
CA GLY A 734 27.43 -13.93 -6.55
C GLY A 734 25.90 -14.13 -6.54
N LEU A 735 25.18 -13.43 -5.66
CA LEU A 735 23.72 -13.46 -5.60
C LEU A 735 23.02 -12.77 -6.78
N LEU A 736 23.64 -11.77 -7.41
CA LEU A 736 23.16 -11.20 -8.68
C LEU A 736 23.38 -12.15 -9.85
N ILE A 737 24.53 -12.84 -9.89
CA ILE A 737 24.81 -13.89 -10.88
C ILE A 737 23.79 -15.04 -10.75
N ASP A 738 23.58 -15.57 -9.53
CA ASP A 738 22.55 -16.58 -9.22
C ASP A 738 21.14 -16.18 -9.75
N LEU A 739 20.79 -14.89 -9.63
CA LEU A 739 19.48 -14.36 -10.01
C LEU A 739 19.28 -14.37 -11.53
N VAL A 740 20.32 -13.99 -12.28
CA VAL A 740 20.31 -14.04 -13.75
C VAL A 740 20.26 -15.49 -14.22
N ASP A 741 21.08 -16.36 -13.61
CA ASP A 741 21.22 -17.77 -13.98
C ASP A 741 19.98 -18.62 -13.65
N ASP A 742 19.19 -18.30 -12.60
CA ASP A 742 18.09 -19.17 -12.13
C ASP A 742 17.04 -19.47 -13.22
N PRO A 743 16.99 -20.69 -13.79
CA PRO A 743 16.09 -21.02 -14.88
C PRO A 743 14.61 -21.11 -14.44
N LYS A 744 14.34 -21.08 -13.13
CA LYS A 744 12.97 -21.11 -12.57
C LYS A 744 12.41 -19.71 -12.35
N LEU A 745 13.25 -18.66 -12.41
CA LEU A 745 12.81 -17.29 -12.30
C LEU A 745 12.19 -16.84 -13.63
N ASP A 746 10.86 -16.80 -13.65
CA ASP A 746 10.05 -16.23 -14.72
C ASP A 746 9.43 -14.91 -14.23
N VAL A 747 9.95 -13.77 -14.71
CA VAL A 747 9.44 -12.43 -14.39
C VAL A 747 8.46 -11.90 -15.44
N VAL A 748 8.12 -12.67 -16.48
CA VAL A 748 7.22 -12.23 -17.55
C VAL A 748 5.76 -12.23 -17.08
N LYS A 749 5.07 -11.10 -17.26
CA LYS A 749 3.62 -10.99 -17.08
C LYS A 749 2.86 -11.58 -18.27
N ASN A 750 2.22 -12.73 -18.06
CA ASN A 750 1.45 -13.42 -19.09
C ASN A 750 0.19 -12.63 -19.50
N ALA A 751 0.03 -12.38 -20.81
CA ALA A 751 -1.09 -11.60 -21.36
C ALA A 751 -2.45 -12.33 -21.33
N HIS A 752 -2.50 -13.62 -20.98
CA HIS A 752 -3.71 -14.45 -20.97
C HIS A 752 -3.77 -15.27 -19.67
N GLY A 753 -4.39 -14.74 -18.61
CA GLY A 753 -4.73 -15.56 -17.43
C GLY A 753 -4.89 -14.80 -16.11
N ASP A 754 -3.90 -13.98 -15.75
CA ASP A 754 -3.84 -13.32 -14.43
C ASP A 754 -4.75 -12.08 -14.34
N HIS A 755 -6.05 -12.34 -14.29
CA HIS A 755 -6.97 -11.43 -13.62
C HIS A 755 -6.79 -11.54 -12.10
N ASP A 756 -6.59 -10.38 -11.46
CA ASP A 756 -6.83 -10.15 -10.03
C ASP A 756 -5.72 -10.50 -9.01
N SER A 757 -4.44 -10.47 -9.40
CA SER A 757 -3.36 -10.13 -8.45
C SER A 757 -3.06 -8.64 -8.50
N GLY A 758 -3.60 -7.87 -7.55
CA GLY A 758 -3.51 -6.40 -7.47
C GLY A 758 -2.12 -5.83 -7.14
N PHE A 759 -1.06 -6.32 -7.78
CA PHE A 759 0.22 -5.60 -7.83
C PHE A 759 0.03 -4.30 -8.61
N VAL A 760 0.58 -3.22 -8.08
CA VAL A 760 0.29 -1.83 -8.42
C VAL A 760 0.29 -1.60 -9.95
N PRO A 761 -0.70 -0.88 -10.51
CA PRO A 761 -0.62 -0.43 -11.90
C PRO A 761 0.45 0.66 -12.01
N THR A 762 1.68 0.23 -12.27
CA THR A 762 2.78 1.11 -12.69
C THR A 762 2.34 1.88 -13.92
N SER A 763 2.33 3.20 -13.81
CA SER A 763 1.98 4.10 -14.92
C SER A 763 2.84 3.78 -16.16
N PRO A 764 2.26 3.71 -17.37
CA PRO A 764 3.05 3.43 -18.57
C PRO A 764 4.06 4.58 -18.79
N VAL A 765 5.34 4.26 -18.67
CA VAL A 765 6.44 5.21 -18.90
C VAL A 765 6.41 5.63 -20.37
N LYS A 766 6.40 6.95 -20.61
CA LYS A 766 6.65 7.50 -21.96
C LYS A 766 8.12 7.26 -22.32
N GLY A 767 8.40 6.54 -23.40
CA GLY A 767 9.68 6.73 -24.10
C GLY A 767 10.32 5.51 -24.75
N VAL A 768 9.95 4.28 -24.41
CA VAL A 768 10.65 3.10 -24.98
C VAL A 768 10.47 3.05 -26.49
N ARG A 769 11.60 3.04 -27.22
CA ARG A 769 11.67 2.90 -28.67
C ARG A 769 10.99 1.57 -29.06
N LYS A 770 9.81 1.64 -29.68
CA LYS A 770 9.00 0.46 -30.07
C LYS A 770 9.73 -0.55 -30.98
N HIS A 771 10.85 -0.15 -31.57
CA HIS A 771 11.70 -0.97 -32.43
C HIS A 771 12.67 -1.90 -31.68
N LEU A 772 12.82 -1.76 -30.35
CA LEU A 772 13.70 -2.58 -29.51
C LEU A 772 12.92 -3.44 -28.50
N MET A 773 11.73 -3.90 -28.89
CA MET A 773 10.97 -4.86 -28.08
C MET A 773 11.42 -6.29 -28.44
N PRO A 774 11.90 -7.09 -27.48
CA PRO A 774 12.34 -8.47 -27.73
C PRO A 774 11.16 -9.39 -28.10
N THR A 775 11.47 -10.56 -28.67
CA THR A 775 10.49 -11.64 -28.84
C THR A 775 9.95 -12.11 -27.48
N LEU A 776 8.73 -12.67 -27.45
CA LEU A 776 8.10 -13.10 -26.19
C LEU A 776 8.92 -14.17 -25.45
N GLU A 777 9.62 -15.02 -26.20
CA GLU A 777 10.46 -16.11 -25.70
C GLU A 777 11.73 -15.54 -25.02
N ARG A 778 12.40 -14.57 -25.66
CA ARG A 778 13.62 -13.91 -25.15
C ARG A 778 13.33 -12.83 -24.08
N MET A 779 12.07 -12.38 -23.94
CA MET A 779 11.70 -11.28 -23.03
C MET A 779 12.03 -11.56 -21.56
N ASN A 780 12.03 -12.82 -21.10
CA ASN A 780 12.42 -13.15 -19.72
C ASN A 780 13.91 -12.87 -19.47
N LEU A 781 14.79 -13.16 -20.43
CA LEU A 781 16.23 -12.89 -20.33
C LEU A 781 16.50 -11.39 -20.22
N GLY A 782 15.90 -10.58 -21.12
CA GLY A 782 16.04 -9.13 -21.07
C GLY A 782 15.50 -8.50 -19.78
N LEU A 783 14.40 -9.02 -19.23
CA LEU A 783 13.84 -8.55 -17.95
C LEU A 783 14.69 -8.96 -16.75
N LYS A 784 15.35 -10.12 -16.78
CA LYS A 784 16.34 -10.52 -15.75
C LYS A 784 17.58 -9.63 -15.79
N LEU A 785 18.12 -9.36 -16.98
CA LEU A 785 19.27 -8.47 -17.16
C LEU A 785 18.94 -7.04 -16.68
N TYR A 786 17.75 -6.53 -17.04
CA TYR A 786 17.24 -5.26 -16.51
C TYR A 786 17.15 -5.29 -14.97
N LEU A 787 16.53 -6.31 -14.38
CA LEU A 787 16.43 -6.44 -12.92
C LEU A 787 17.81 -6.50 -12.25
N ALA A 788 18.74 -7.29 -12.79
CA ALA A 788 20.11 -7.37 -12.27
C ALA A 788 20.83 -6.01 -12.34
N ARG A 789 20.59 -5.22 -13.38
CA ARG A 789 21.11 -3.86 -13.55
C ARG A 789 20.56 -2.88 -12.51
N GLU A 790 19.25 -2.88 -12.27
CA GLU A 790 18.65 -2.02 -11.23
C GLU A 790 19.16 -2.39 -9.82
N LEU A 791 19.43 -3.67 -9.56
CA LEU A 791 20.04 -4.14 -8.31
C LEU A 791 21.57 -3.86 -8.25
N TRP A 792 22.24 -3.80 -9.41
CA TRP A 792 23.64 -3.42 -9.55
C TRP A 792 23.87 -1.92 -9.29
N HIS A 793 22.96 -1.04 -9.74
CA HIS A 793 23.01 0.38 -9.38
C HIS A 793 23.03 0.59 -7.86
N VAL A 794 22.24 -0.18 -7.11
CA VAL A 794 22.26 -0.14 -5.63
C VAL A 794 23.59 -0.67 -5.09
N HIS A 795 24.16 -1.70 -5.69
CA HIS A 795 25.47 -2.25 -5.32
C HIS A 795 26.59 -1.20 -5.49
N MET A 796 26.64 -0.51 -6.64
CA MET A 796 27.57 0.60 -6.90
C MET A 796 27.37 1.80 -5.96
N SER A 797 26.15 2.03 -5.46
CA SER A 797 25.87 3.11 -4.50
C SER A 797 26.33 2.83 -3.07
N ILE A 798 26.74 1.59 -2.75
CA ILE A 798 27.13 1.17 -1.39
C ILE A 798 28.60 0.75 -1.33
N PHE A 799 29.09 0.02 -2.33
CA PHE A 799 30.49 -0.39 -2.41
C PHE A 799 31.33 0.61 -3.21
N SER A 800 32.58 0.82 -2.82
CA SER A 800 33.52 1.70 -3.53
C SER A 800 34.96 1.15 -3.48
N GLY A 801 35.84 1.67 -4.33
CA GLY A 801 37.24 1.25 -4.41
C GLY A 801 37.42 -0.22 -4.78
N GLU A 802 38.43 -0.88 -4.19
CA GLU A 802 38.84 -2.25 -4.50
C GLU A 802 37.72 -3.29 -4.35
N ALA A 803 36.78 -3.09 -3.42
CA ALA A 803 35.62 -3.97 -3.25
C ALA A 803 34.68 -3.90 -4.46
N LEU A 804 34.41 -2.69 -4.95
CA LEU A 804 33.59 -2.48 -6.15
C LEU A 804 34.31 -2.98 -7.40
N GLU A 805 35.61 -2.71 -7.55
CA GLU A 805 36.42 -3.14 -8.69
C GLU A 805 36.40 -4.67 -8.86
N LYS A 806 36.71 -5.44 -7.80
CA LYS A 806 36.67 -6.92 -7.83
C LYS A 806 35.27 -7.47 -8.10
N SER A 807 34.24 -6.86 -7.51
CA SER A 807 32.85 -7.24 -7.80
C SER A 807 32.45 -6.95 -9.25
N SER A 808 32.97 -5.87 -9.82
CA SER A 808 32.73 -5.48 -11.21
C SER A 808 33.44 -6.42 -12.19
N GLU A 809 34.72 -6.74 -11.95
CA GLU A 809 35.47 -7.76 -12.70
C GLU A 809 34.76 -9.13 -12.69
N LYS A 810 34.23 -9.55 -11.53
CA LYS A 810 33.51 -10.82 -11.38
C LYS A 810 32.19 -10.83 -12.16
N LEU A 811 31.39 -9.77 -12.06
CA LEU A 811 30.12 -9.67 -12.77
C LEU A 811 30.36 -9.60 -14.28
N LEU A 812 31.26 -8.73 -14.74
CA LEU A 812 31.69 -8.65 -16.13
C LEU A 812 32.19 -10.01 -16.64
N GLY A 813 33.08 -10.66 -15.88
CA GLY A 813 33.61 -11.98 -16.22
C GLY A 813 32.54 -13.06 -16.39
N TYR A 814 31.40 -12.96 -15.69
CA TYR A 814 30.23 -13.82 -15.91
C TYR A 814 29.42 -13.40 -17.15
N LEU A 815 29.17 -12.09 -17.34
CA LEU A 815 28.38 -11.55 -18.46
C LEU A 815 29.01 -11.83 -19.83
N LEU A 816 30.35 -11.81 -19.91
CA LEU A 816 31.08 -12.09 -21.14
C LEU A 816 31.22 -13.60 -21.38
N TYR A 817 31.47 -14.40 -20.34
CA TYR A 817 31.60 -15.86 -20.47
C TYR A 817 30.29 -16.55 -20.87
N ASN A 818 29.14 -16.01 -20.46
CA ASN A 818 27.81 -16.58 -20.72
C ASN A 818 27.00 -15.79 -21.76
N GLU A 819 27.62 -14.94 -22.59
CA GLU A 819 26.92 -14.09 -23.57
C GLU A 819 25.91 -14.88 -24.43
N GLU A 820 26.33 -16.04 -24.96
CA GLU A 820 25.49 -16.94 -25.76
C GLU A 820 24.24 -17.42 -25.02
N TYR A 821 24.33 -17.67 -23.71
CA TYR A 821 23.18 -18.08 -22.88
C TYR A 821 22.31 -16.90 -22.45
N LEU A 822 22.91 -15.74 -22.18
CA LEU A 822 22.20 -14.55 -21.69
C LEU A 822 21.45 -13.79 -22.78
N VAL A 823 21.89 -13.92 -24.04
CA VAL A 823 21.29 -13.24 -25.20
C VAL A 823 20.61 -14.22 -26.16
N GLU A 824 21.02 -15.49 -26.21
CA GLU A 824 20.62 -16.53 -27.19
C GLU A 824 20.98 -16.18 -28.65
N GLU A 825 20.33 -15.18 -29.23
CA GLU A 825 20.58 -14.75 -30.62
C GLU A 825 21.61 -13.62 -30.68
N LEU A 826 22.88 -13.98 -30.88
CA LEU A 826 24.02 -13.05 -30.81
C LEU A 826 23.97 -11.90 -31.84
N ASP A 827 23.35 -12.12 -33.01
CA ASP A 827 23.26 -11.13 -34.09
C ASP A 827 21.97 -10.28 -34.06
N GLU A 828 21.03 -10.53 -33.14
CA GLU A 828 19.81 -9.73 -33.05
C GLU A 828 20.03 -8.45 -32.22
N ALA A 829 19.94 -7.29 -32.87
CA ALA A 829 20.10 -5.97 -32.23
C ALA A 829 18.81 -5.53 -31.51
N ASP A 830 18.44 -6.27 -30.47
CA ASP A 830 17.15 -6.18 -29.80
C ASP A 830 17.20 -5.57 -28.38
N GLY A 831 16.08 -5.62 -27.67
CA GLY A 831 15.96 -5.16 -26.29
C GLY A 831 16.78 -5.98 -25.28
N VAL A 832 16.93 -7.29 -25.46
CA VAL A 832 17.79 -8.14 -24.60
C VAL A 832 19.25 -7.73 -24.76
N ARG A 833 19.73 -7.62 -26.01
CA ARG A 833 21.09 -7.18 -26.31
C ARG A 833 21.39 -5.80 -25.74
N LEU A 834 20.43 -4.87 -25.77
CA LEU A 834 20.56 -3.55 -25.13
C LEU A 834 20.74 -3.65 -23.60
N GLN A 835 19.93 -4.46 -22.89
CA GLN A 835 20.07 -4.58 -21.42
C GLN A 835 21.40 -5.24 -21.02
N TRP A 836 21.85 -6.26 -21.76
CA TRP A 836 23.18 -6.85 -21.58
C TRP A 836 24.29 -5.81 -21.78
N ALA A 837 24.21 -5.00 -22.85
CA ALA A 837 25.19 -3.96 -23.15
C ALA A 837 25.22 -2.86 -22.09
N SER A 838 24.06 -2.38 -21.60
CA SER A 838 23.99 -1.41 -20.51
C SER A 838 24.62 -1.94 -19.22
N LEU A 839 24.35 -3.20 -18.86
CA LEU A 839 24.92 -3.80 -17.66
C LEU A 839 26.44 -3.99 -17.78
N CYS A 840 26.93 -4.42 -18.96
CA CYS A 840 28.37 -4.47 -19.23
C CYS A 840 29.03 -3.09 -19.13
N ALA A 841 28.40 -2.05 -19.67
CA ALA A 841 28.90 -0.67 -19.59
C ALA A 841 29.01 -0.19 -18.14
N GLU A 842 27.95 -0.36 -17.35
CA GLU A 842 27.91 0.05 -15.94
C GLU A 842 28.89 -0.73 -15.06
N THR A 843 29.15 -2.02 -15.34
CA THR A 843 30.24 -2.76 -14.68
C THR A 843 31.62 -2.27 -15.10
N LEU A 844 31.82 -1.93 -16.38
CA LEU A 844 33.12 -1.49 -16.89
C LEU A 844 33.49 -0.06 -16.45
N PHE A 845 32.52 0.83 -16.28
CA PHE A 845 32.77 2.18 -15.76
C PHE A 845 33.06 2.22 -14.25
N ALA A 846 32.84 1.10 -13.54
CA ALA A 846 33.28 0.89 -12.16
C ALA A 846 34.68 0.23 -12.07
N CYS A 847 35.32 -0.05 -13.21
CA CYS A 847 36.66 -0.65 -13.34
C CYS A 847 37.70 0.36 -13.86
N ASP A 848 38.98 -0.02 -13.86
CA ASP A 848 40.05 0.71 -14.54
C ASP A 848 39.88 0.77 -16.08
N ALA A 849 40.39 1.83 -16.70
CA ALA A 849 40.33 2.08 -18.14
C ALA A 849 40.99 0.97 -18.98
N ALA A 850 42.02 0.30 -18.47
CA ALA A 850 42.65 -0.82 -19.16
C ALA A 850 41.70 -2.03 -19.32
N LEU A 851 40.64 -2.16 -18.51
CA LEU A 851 39.62 -3.20 -18.69
C LEU A 851 38.61 -2.85 -19.79
N LEU A 852 38.22 -1.58 -19.91
CA LEU A 852 37.39 -1.10 -21.02
C LEU A 852 38.14 -1.23 -22.37
N GLU A 853 39.44 -0.91 -22.39
CA GLU A 853 40.28 -1.11 -23.58
C GLU A 853 40.43 -2.60 -23.93
N LYS A 854 40.67 -3.48 -22.95
CA LYS A 854 40.70 -4.95 -23.17
C LYS A 854 39.38 -5.51 -23.69
N PHE A 855 38.25 -4.96 -23.25
CA PHE A 855 36.92 -5.31 -23.76
C PHE A 855 36.82 -4.97 -25.25
N TRP A 856 36.97 -3.70 -25.63
CA TRP A 856 36.78 -3.28 -27.03
C TRP A 856 37.85 -3.80 -28.00
N SER A 857 39.08 -4.04 -27.54
CA SER A 857 40.17 -4.56 -28.37
C SER A 857 40.16 -6.08 -28.61
N GLY A 858 39.16 -6.82 -28.11
CA GLY A 858 39.12 -8.29 -28.24
C GLY A 858 40.18 -9.03 -27.41
N ARG A 859 40.95 -8.31 -26.59
CA ARG A 859 42.07 -8.86 -25.80
C ARG A 859 41.67 -9.38 -24.43
N HIS A 860 40.43 -9.19 -24.01
CA HIS A 860 39.94 -9.71 -22.73
C HIS A 860 39.94 -11.26 -22.73
N PRO A 861 40.56 -11.94 -21.75
CA PRO A 861 40.78 -13.40 -21.79
C PRO A 861 39.51 -14.25 -21.64
N LYS A 862 38.40 -13.63 -21.23
CA LYS A 862 37.04 -14.19 -21.26
C LYS A 862 36.09 -13.34 -22.12
N GLY A 863 36.65 -12.54 -23.03
CA GLY A 863 35.91 -11.58 -23.83
C GLY A 863 35.08 -12.24 -24.92
N PRO A 864 34.11 -11.50 -25.49
CA PRO A 864 33.38 -11.97 -26.65
C PRO A 864 34.36 -12.17 -27.81
N GLN A 865 34.28 -13.32 -28.48
CA GLN A 865 34.94 -13.51 -29.76
C GLN A 865 34.10 -12.73 -30.79
N PHE A 866 34.42 -11.45 -30.98
CA PHE A 866 33.63 -10.48 -31.74
C PHE A 866 33.34 -10.92 -33.19
N GLY A 867 32.27 -11.70 -33.36
CA GLY A 867 31.64 -12.04 -34.64
C GLY A 867 30.34 -11.28 -34.90
N TRP A 868 30.02 -10.29 -34.04
CA TRP A 868 28.75 -9.55 -34.05
C TRP A 868 28.49 -8.82 -35.38
N ALA A 869 27.24 -8.90 -35.85
CA ALA A 869 26.72 -8.02 -36.89
C ALA A 869 27.00 -6.52 -36.63
N SER A 870 27.07 -5.73 -37.70
CA SER A 870 27.34 -4.28 -37.65
C SER A 870 26.34 -3.52 -36.77
N GLU A 871 25.07 -3.90 -36.87
CA GLU A 871 23.95 -3.37 -36.11
C GLU A 871 24.09 -3.63 -34.60
N VAL A 872 24.60 -4.81 -34.22
CA VAL A 872 24.87 -5.17 -32.82
C VAL A 872 26.05 -4.37 -32.27
N ARG A 873 27.16 -4.27 -33.01
CA ARG A 873 28.33 -3.45 -32.60
C ARG A 873 27.94 -2.00 -32.34
N ARG A 874 27.16 -1.41 -33.25
CA ARG A 874 26.60 -0.06 -33.06
C ARG A 874 25.62 0.04 -31.87
N LEU A 875 24.75 -0.95 -31.65
CA LEU A 875 23.82 -0.94 -30.52
C LEU A 875 24.58 -0.99 -29.18
N VAL A 876 25.59 -1.87 -29.07
CA VAL A 876 26.43 -1.99 -27.88
C VAL A 876 27.21 -0.69 -27.66
N TRP A 877 27.86 -0.14 -28.70
CA TRP A 877 28.55 1.16 -28.60
C TRP A 877 27.61 2.28 -28.14
N SER A 878 26.42 2.39 -28.73
CA SER A 878 25.43 3.40 -28.34
C SER A 878 25.00 3.27 -26.88
N ALA A 879 24.86 2.04 -26.37
CA ALA A 879 24.50 1.78 -24.97
C ALA A 879 25.62 2.19 -24.00
N PHE A 880 26.88 1.92 -24.35
CA PHE A 880 28.03 2.38 -23.56
C PHE A 880 28.12 3.90 -23.54
N VAL A 881 27.91 4.55 -24.69
CA VAL A 881 27.87 6.02 -24.82
C VAL A 881 26.76 6.65 -23.96
N GLU A 882 25.54 6.11 -24.03
CA GLU A 882 24.41 6.58 -23.22
C GLU A 882 24.72 6.46 -21.72
N LYS A 883 25.34 5.36 -21.29
CA LYS A 883 25.72 5.13 -19.89
C LYS A 883 26.93 5.95 -19.42
N TRP A 884 27.91 6.21 -20.27
CA TRP A 884 29.00 7.15 -19.96
C TRP A 884 28.48 8.57 -19.80
N ARG A 885 27.48 8.97 -20.59
CA ARG A 885 26.80 10.28 -20.49
C ARG A 885 25.94 10.43 -19.24
N GLU A 886 25.21 9.39 -18.85
CA GLU A 886 24.40 9.37 -17.62
C GLU A 886 25.26 9.51 -16.36
N ASN A 887 26.49 9.00 -16.36
CA ASN A 887 27.38 9.04 -15.20
C ASN A 887 28.51 10.08 -15.36
N SER A 888 28.37 11.21 -14.66
CA SER A 888 29.37 12.30 -14.63
C SER A 888 30.67 11.96 -13.90
N GLU A 889 30.69 10.93 -13.05
CA GLU A 889 31.87 10.56 -12.26
C GLU A 889 32.87 9.70 -13.06
N VAL A 890 32.49 9.25 -14.26
CA VAL A 890 33.36 8.43 -15.12
C VAL A 890 34.45 9.27 -15.76
N ALA A 891 35.69 8.80 -15.60
CA ALA A 891 36.91 9.40 -16.11
C ALA A 891 36.87 9.66 -17.63
N TRP A 892 37.57 10.70 -18.09
CA TRP A 892 37.55 11.16 -19.48
C TRP A 892 38.34 10.22 -20.41
N GLU A 893 39.33 9.49 -19.87
CA GLU A 893 40.10 8.45 -20.57
C GLU A 893 39.20 7.32 -21.09
N MET A 894 38.10 7.02 -20.38
CA MET A 894 37.07 6.09 -20.86
C MET A 894 36.37 6.63 -22.12
N GLY A 895 36.18 7.95 -22.20
CA GLY A 895 35.64 8.63 -23.39
C GLY A 895 36.55 8.46 -24.60
N VAL A 896 37.87 8.58 -24.43
CA VAL A 896 38.89 8.32 -25.48
C VAL A 896 38.78 6.90 -26.03
N ILE A 897 38.60 5.89 -25.15
CA ILE A 897 38.41 4.49 -25.55
C ILE A 897 37.08 4.32 -26.33
N LEU A 898 35.98 4.93 -25.85
CA LEU A 898 34.68 4.88 -26.54
C LEU A 898 34.67 5.59 -27.91
N LEU A 899 35.43 6.68 -28.05
CA LEU A 899 35.66 7.35 -29.33
C LEU A 899 36.47 6.48 -30.29
N SER A 900 37.37 5.65 -29.77
CA SER A 900 38.24 4.76 -30.56
C SER A 900 37.59 3.43 -30.92
N ALA A 901 36.61 2.97 -30.13
CA ALA A 901 35.94 1.67 -30.31
C ALA A 901 35.36 1.42 -31.73
N PRO A 902 34.76 2.38 -32.46
CA PRO A 902 34.29 2.18 -33.84
C PRO A 902 35.39 1.92 -34.87
N PHE A 903 36.67 1.99 -34.49
CA PHE A 903 37.84 1.77 -35.34
C PHE A 903 38.69 0.56 -34.93
N MET A 904 38.49 0.00 -33.73
CA MET A 904 39.21 -1.19 -33.26
C MET A 904 38.83 -2.42 -34.09
N ASP A 905 39.82 -3.20 -34.57
CA ASP A 905 39.67 -4.33 -35.50
C ASP A 905 38.42 -5.21 -35.28
N PHE A 906 38.14 -5.54 -34.01
CA PHE A 906 37.04 -6.41 -33.59
C PHE A 906 35.68 -5.69 -33.50
N ALA A 907 35.69 -4.42 -33.14
CA ALA A 907 34.49 -3.60 -32.92
C ALA A 907 34.12 -2.71 -34.12
N ALA A 908 34.97 -2.60 -35.14
CA ALA A 908 34.87 -1.58 -36.18
C ALA A 908 33.63 -1.67 -37.08
N PHE A 909 32.87 -0.58 -37.21
CA PHE A 909 31.62 -0.51 -37.99
C PHE A 909 31.49 0.78 -38.79
N ASP A 910 30.77 0.72 -39.92
CA ASP A 910 30.48 1.90 -40.75
C ASP A 910 29.53 2.86 -40.02
N MET A 911 30.06 3.98 -39.53
CA MET A 911 29.29 5.01 -38.84
C MET A 911 28.36 5.78 -39.78
N TRP A 912 27.08 5.86 -39.44
CA TRP A 912 26.12 6.68 -40.20
C TRP A 912 26.17 8.15 -39.76
N ASN A 913 25.41 9.02 -40.43
CA ASN A 913 25.35 10.45 -40.09
C ASN A 913 25.00 10.70 -38.63
N TYR A 914 24.01 9.97 -38.09
CA TYR A 914 23.61 10.04 -36.70
C TYR A 914 24.72 9.57 -35.75
N ASP A 915 25.39 8.47 -36.09
CA ASP A 915 26.45 7.89 -35.25
C ASP A 915 27.65 8.85 -35.16
N ALA A 916 27.97 9.55 -36.24
CA ALA A 916 29.01 10.59 -36.28
C ALA A 916 28.61 11.89 -35.58
N GLU A 917 27.32 12.26 -35.56
CA GLU A 917 26.82 13.37 -34.74
C GLU A 917 26.94 13.06 -33.24
N VAL A 918 26.58 11.83 -32.84
CA VAL A 918 26.76 11.33 -31.47
C VAL A 918 28.25 11.27 -31.12
N TRP A 919 29.11 10.76 -32.01
CA TRP A 919 30.56 10.71 -31.82
C TRP A 919 31.19 12.10 -31.58
N ASN A 920 30.85 13.09 -32.41
CA ASN A 920 31.32 14.46 -32.24
C ASN A 920 30.82 15.09 -30.91
N ALA A 921 29.62 14.73 -30.47
CA ALA A 921 29.09 15.19 -29.19
C ALA A 921 29.80 14.53 -27.98
N ILE A 922 30.20 13.26 -28.08
CA ILE A 922 31.07 12.60 -27.09
C ILE A 922 32.45 13.25 -27.07
N LEU A 923 33.04 13.56 -28.23
CA LEU A 923 34.37 14.21 -28.30
C LEU A 923 34.37 15.52 -27.49
N ARG A 924 33.33 16.34 -27.66
CA ARG A 924 33.14 17.58 -26.89
C ARG A 924 32.99 17.33 -25.39
N GLU A 925 32.09 16.43 -25.00
CA GLU A 925 31.93 16.07 -23.59
C GLU A 925 33.20 15.46 -22.97
N THR A 926 34.03 14.79 -23.77
CA THR A 926 35.32 14.23 -23.33
C THR A 926 36.34 15.33 -23.11
N MET A 927 36.43 16.31 -24.03
CA MET A 927 37.24 17.52 -23.83
C MET A 927 36.76 18.32 -22.62
N ASP A 928 35.45 18.53 -22.46
CA ASP A 928 34.87 19.27 -21.32
C ASP A 928 35.23 18.58 -19.98
N ARG A 929 35.06 17.25 -19.88
CA ARG A 929 35.47 16.49 -18.68
C ARG A 929 36.98 16.52 -18.45
N ALA A 930 37.79 16.40 -19.49
CA ALA A 930 39.26 16.45 -19.36
C ALA A 930 39.74 17.82 -18.87
N LEU A 931 39.01 18.89 -19.22
CA LEU A 931 39.25 20.25 -18.76
C LEU A 931 39.10 20.40 -17.24
N ASP A 932 38.16 19.65 -16.61
CA ASP A 932 38.01 19.59 -15.15
C ASP A 932 39.24 18.98 -14.45
N TYR A 933 40.01 18.13 -15.15
CA TYR A 933 41.30 17.59 -14.71
C TYR A 933 42.51 18.46 -15.12
N GLY A 934 42.27 19.58 -15.81
CA GLY A 934 43.30 20.50 -16.28
C GLY A 934 44.05 20.05 -17.55
N ILE A 935 43.50 19.10 -18.30
CA ILE A 935 44.02 18.65 -19.59
C ILE A 935 43.37 19.49 -20.70
N ASP A 936 44.17 20.06 -21.60
CA ASP A 936 43.67 20.87 -22.71
C ASP A 936 43.04 20.03 -23.84
N SER A 937 42.15 20.67 -24.61
CA SER A 937 41.43 20.05 -25.73
C SER A 937 42.36 19.53 -26.81
N VAL A 938 43.49 20.20 -27.08
CA VAL A 938 44.49 19.78 -28.07
C VAL A 938 45.06 18.42 -27.69
N THR A 939 45.46 18.24 -26.43
CA THR A 939 45.98 16.97 -25.89
C THR A 939 44.94 15.84 -25.99
N VAL A 940 43.67 16.12 -25.70
CA VAL A 940 42.58 15.11 -25.82
C VAL A 940 42.37 14.70 -27.29
N VAL A 941 42.32 15.67 -28.20
CA VAL A 941 42.13 15.43 -29.64
C VAL A 941 43.32 14.63 -30.22
N ASP A 942 44.55 14.93 -29.79
CA ASP A 942 45.77 14.20 -30.17
C ASP A 942 45.77 12.76 -29.62
N GLN A 943 45.39 12.55 -28.36
CA GLN A 943 45.29 11.21 -27.78
C GLN A 943 44.19 10.35 -28.42
N VAL A 944 43.06 10.95 -28.80
CA VAL A 944 42.01 10.27 -29.58
C VAL A 944 42.55 9.87 -30.95
N ALA A 945 43.25 10.76 -31.66
CA ALA A 945 43.86 10.44 -32.94
C ALA A 945 44.92 9.32 -32.80
N SER A 946 45.81 9.40 -31.81
CA SER A 946 46.81 8.38 -31.49
C SER A 946 46.18 6.99 -31.32
N THR A 947 45.11 6.92 -30.52
CA THR A 947 44.39 5.68 -30.24
C THR A 947 43.69 5.14 -31.48
N VAL A 948 43.02 6.01 -32.27
CA VAL A 948 42.38 5.64 -33.55
C VAL A 948 43.40 5.13 -34.57
N SER A 949 44.52 5.84 -34.75
CA SER A 949 45.61 5.47 -35.67
C SER A 949 46.24 4.12 -35.31
N SER A 950 46.43 3.83 -34.02
CA SER A 950 46.98 2.55 -33.55
C SER A 950 46.12 1.32 -33.91
N HIS A 951 44.85 1.56 -34.29
CA HIS A 951 43.84 0.57 -34.62
C HIS A 951 43.29 0.69 -36.05
N HIS A 952 43.77 1.63 -36.85
CA HIS A 952 43.11 1.95 -38.11
C HIS A 952 43.32 0.89 -39.20
N SER A 953 42.23 0.26 -39.64
CA SER A 953 42.23 -0.60 -40.82
C SER A 953 41.98 0.20 -42.12
N PRO A 954 42.83 0.09 -43.16
CA PRO A 954 42.71 0.85 -44.42
C PRO A 954 41.39 0.66 -45.20
N THR A 955 40.54 -0.30 -44.81
CA THR A 955 39.26 -0.59 -45.47
C THR A 955 38.14 0.38 -45.11
N MET A 956 38.29 1.21 -44.07
CA MET A 956 37.22 2.09 -43.54
C MET A 956 37.36 3.57 -43.92
N SER A 957 37.88 3.83 -45.13
CA SER A 957 38.27 5.16 -45.63
C SER A 957 37.17 6.25 -45.55
N ALA A 958 35.90 5.88 -45.74
CA ALA A 958 34.77 6.81 -45.67
C ALA A 958 34.57 7.41 -44.27
N SER A 959 34.60 6.56 -43.23
CA SER A 959 34.46 6.97 -41.84
C SER A 959 35.71 7.72 -41.37
N ALA A 960 36.92 7.24 -41.74
CA ALA A 960 38.18 7.91 -41.43
C ALA A 960 38.24 9.35 -41.93
N THR A 961 37.85 9.60 -43.19
CA THR A 961 37.77 10.96 -43.78
C THR A 961 36.97 11.92 -42.89
N ARG A 962 35.81 11.46 -42.42
CA ARG A 962 34.91 12.28 -41.60
C ARG A 962 35.43 12.50 -40.18
N ILE A 963 36.13 11.52 -39.62
CA ILE A 963 36.65 11.58 -38.25
C ILE A 963 37.88 12.47 -38.19
N ALA A 964 38.76 12.42 -39.19
CA ALA A 964 39.82 13.40 -39.40
C ALA A 964 39.25 14.84 -39.50
N ASP A 965 38.17 15.04 -40.27
CA ASP A 965 37.50 16.34 -40.39
C ASP A 965 36.88 16.81 -39.06
N LEU A 966 36.28 15.90 -38.29
CA LEU A 966 35.71 16.20 -36.97
C LEU A 966 36.79 16.50 -35.91
N LEU A 967 37.92 15.78 -35.91
CA LEU A 967 39.06 16.05 -35.02
C LEU A 967 39.64 17.44 -35.31
N LEU A 968 39.95 17.75 -36.58
CA LEU A 968 40.42 19.08 -36.97
C LEU A 968 39.37 20.18 -36.71
N SER A 969 38.07 19.90 -36.85
CA SER A 969 37.00 20.86 -36.57
C SER A 969 36.84 21.21 -35.09
N ASN A 970 37.41 20.42 -34.18
CA ASN A 970 37.43 20.69 -32.74
C ASN A 970 38.86 21.00 -32.22
N LEU A 971 39.87 21.03 -33.11
CA LEU A 971 41.25 21.38 -32.79
C LEU A 971 41.43 22.90 -32.82
N ASP A 972 41.60 23.53 -31.65
CA ASP A 972 42.07 24.92 -31.57
C ASP A 972 43.59 24.97 -31.59
N ILE A 973 44.15 25.02 -32.81
CA ILE A 973 45.60 25.10 -33.03
C ILE A 973 46.21 26.42 -32.52
N THR A 974 45.41 27.46 -32.25
CA THR A 974 45.93 28.76 -31.81
C THR A 974 46.42 28.74 -30.36
N ASP A 975 45.80 27.90 -29.52
CA ASP A 975 46.16 27.68 -28.12
C ASP A 975 47.12 26.50 -27.91
N ALA A 976 47.53 25.82 -29.00
CA ALA A 976 48.43 24.67 -28.94
C ALA A 976 49.84 25.06 -28.47
N ARG A 977 50.39 24.31 -27.51
CA ARG A 977 51.76 24.50 -26.99
C ARG A 977 52.81 23.75 -27.79
N ASP A 978 52.44 22.56 -28.26
CA ASP A 978 53.23 21.65 -29.08
C ASP A 978 52.38 21.26 -30.29
N VAL A 979 53.03 20.70 -31.32
CA VAL A 979 52.33 20.23 -32.53
C VAL A 979 51.53 18.96 -32.18
N PRO A 980 50.21 18.90 -32.44
CA PRO A 980 49.39 17.71 -32.23
C PRO A 980 49.73 16.68 -33.31
N LYS A 981 50.78 15.90 -33.04
CA LYS A 981 51.45 15.09 -34.06
C LYS A 981 50.55 13.97 -34.55
N ASP A 982 49.85 13.30 -33.65
CA ASP A 982 49.07 12.10 -33.96
C ASP A 982 47.78 12.47 -34.72
N VAL A 983 47.21 13.67 -34.49
CA VAL A 983 46.13 14.22 -35.36
C VAL A 983 46.63 14.47 -36.77
N LEU A 984 47.79 15.11 -36.91
CA LEU A 984 48.32 15.51 -38.22
C LEU A 984 48.81 14.31 -39.02
N ASP A 985 49.42 13.31 -38.37
CA ASP A 985 49.75 12.01 -38.98
C ASP A 985 48.47 11.29 -39.44
N LEU A 986 47.43 11.20 -38.60
CA LEU A 986 46.14 10.60 -38.97
C LEU A 986 45.49 11.31 -40.18
N VAL A 987 45.55 12.64 -40.21
CA VAL A 987 45.04 13.45 -41.32
C VAL A 987 45.86 13.21 -42.59
N ASN A 988 47.19 13.19 -42.50
CA ASN A 988 48.08 12.90 -43.63
C ASN A 988 47.81 11.51 -44.21
N ASP A 989 47.79 10.47 -43.37
CA ASP A 989 47.48 9.10 -43.77
C ASP A 989 46.07 8.98 -44.38
N THR A 990 45.09 9.69 -43.82
CA THR A 990 43.74 9.78 -44.37
C THR A 990 43.73 10.44 -45.75
N LEU A 991 44.49 11.53 -45.95
CA LEU A 991 44.60 12.19 -47.26
C LEU A 991 45.28 11.29 -48.30
N ILE A 992 46.35 10.57 -47.93
CA ILE A 992 47.05 9.62 -48.81
C ILE A 992 46.12 8.48 -49.21
N THR A 993 45.50 7.81 -48.22
CA THR A 993 44.68 6.61 -48.45
C THR A 993 43.34 6.90 -49.12
N THR A 994 42.82 8.12 -49.02
CA THR A 994 41.55 8.53 -49.64
C THR A 994 41.70 9.16 -51.03
N TYR A 995 42.92 9.38 -51.54
CA TYR A 995 43.14 9.90 -52.88
C TYR A 995 43.40 8.78 -53.92
N PRO A 996 42.69 8.73 -55.06
CA PRO A 996 41.60 9.62 -55.49
C PRO A 996 40.27 9.31 -54.77
N PRO A 997 39.50 10.33 -54.32
CA PRO A 997 38.30 10.08 -53.53
C PRO A 997 37.20 9.37 -54.32
N GLU A 998 36.56 8.39 -53.67
CA GLU A 998 35.35 7.75 -54.19
C GLU A 998 34.26 8.81 -54.50
N PRO A 999 33.50 8.69 -55.60
CA PRO A 999 32.51 9.70 -55.98
C PRO A 999 31.46 10.04 -54.91
N ARG A 1000 31.13 9.08 -54.03
CA ARG A 1000 30.22 9.27 -52.88
C ARG A 1000 30.86 10.04 -51.71
N ASN A 1001 32.18 9.96 -51.54
CA ASN A 1001 32.91 10.53 -50.42
C ASN A 1001 33.59 11.86 -50.77
N LYS A 1002 33.75 12.18 -52.07
CA LYS A 1002 34.39 13.40 -52.58
C LYS A 1002 33.98 14.69 -51.85
N VAL A 1003 32.69 14.84 -51.51
CA VAL A 1003 32.19 16.01 -50.77
C VAL A 1003 32.73 16.07 -49.33
N VAL A 1004 32.83 14.92 -48.64
CA VAL A 1004 33.36 14.81 -47.28
C VAL A 1004 34.88 15.06 -47.27
N SER A 1005 35.61 14.52 -48.26
CA SER A 1005 37.04 14.81 -48.39
C SER A 1005 37.32 16.28 -48.71
N LEU A 1006 36.45 16.94 -49.48
CA LEU A 1006 36.53 18.40 -49.69
C LEU A 1006 36.19 19.20 -48.42
N TRP A 1007 35.41 18.65 -47.48
CA TRP A 1007 35.25 19.26 -46.14
C TRP A 1007 36.54 19.15 -45.34
N LEU A 1008 37.14 17.95 -45.25
CA LEU A 1008 38.44 17.73 -44.61
C LEU A 1008 39.50 18.71 -45.12
N ILE A 1009 39.63 18.86 -46.44
CA ILE A 1009 40.57 19.80 -47.08
C ILE A 1009 40.30 21.27 -46.67
N ARG A 1010 39.03 21.70 -46.64
CA ARG A 1010 38.67 23.07 -46.20
C ARG A 1010 38.92 23.30 -44.71
N THR A 1011 38.66 22.30 -43.87
CA THR A 1011 38.93 22.37 -42.43
C THR A 1011 40.42 22.42 -42.17
N LEU A 1012 41.21 21.56 -42.83
CA LEU A 1012 42.66 21.58 -42.78
C LEU A 1012 43.24 22.92 -43.25
N THR A 1013 42.69 23.53 -44.30
CA THR A 1013 43.10 24.88 -44.76
C THR A 1013 42.97 25.92 -43.64
N ARG A 1014 41.90 25.88 -42.84
CA ARG A 1014 41.71 26.79 -41.70
C ARG A 1014 42.68 26.52 -40.57
N VAL A 1015 42.99 25.25 -40.30
CA VAL A 1015 43.99 24.86 -39.29
C VAL A 1015 45.38 25.33 -39.71
N ILE A 1016 45.74 25.24 -41.00
CA ILE A 1016 47.00 25.77 -41.52
C ILE A 1016 47.04 27.30 -41.40
N ASP A 1017 45.97 28.00 -41.76
CA ASP A 1017 45.85 29.47 -41.69
C ASP A 1017 45.93 30.01 -40.24
N ALA A 1018 45.41 29.24 -39.28
CA ALA A 1018 45.41 29.58 -37.86
C ALA A 1018 46.65 29.09 -37.09
N CYS A 1019 47.54 28.30 -37.71
CA CYS A 1019 48.66 27.67 -37.02
C CYS A 1019 49.70 28.71 -36.56
N PRO A 1020 50.16 28.67 -35.29
CA PRO A 1020 51.29 29.47 -34.84
C PRO A 1020 52.54 29.25 -35.70
N ILE A 1021 53.28 30.33 -35.95
CA ILE A 1021 54.48 30.33 -36.80
C ILE A 1021 55.57 29.39 -36.25
N GLU A 1022 55.62 29.22 -34.93
CA GLU A 1022 56.53 28.32 -34.21
C GLU A 1022 56.24 26.83 -34.48
N LEU A 1023 54.98 26.48 -34.74
CA LEU A 1023 54.52 25.11 -34.97
C LEU A 1023 54.42 24.77 -36.47
N SER A 1024 54.34 25.79 -37.32
CA SER A 1024 54.06 25.69 -38.75
C SER A 1024 55.03 24.80 -39.53
N MET A 1025 56.34 24.85 -39.24
CA MET A 1025 57.34 24.02 -39.93
C MET A 1025 57.04 22.52 -39.78
N ASN A 1026 56.94 22.06 -38.53
CA ASN A 1026 56.67 20.66 -38.20
C ASN A 1026 55.30 20.22 -38.74
N MET A 1027 54.28 21.09 -38.66
CA MET A 1027 52.97 20.81 -39.25
C MET A 1027 53.06 20.54 -40.77
N PHE A 1028 53.82 21.35 -41.52
CA PHE A 1028 54.03 21.10 -42.94
C PHE A 1028 54.85 19.82 -43.20
N GLU A 1029 55.86 19.52 -42.38
CA GLU A 1029 56.64 18.28 -42.52
C GLU A 1029 55.78 17.01 -42.38
N LEU A 1030 54.78 17.02 -41.49
CA LEU A 1030 53.86 15.90 -41.26
C LEU A 1030 52.79 15.79 -42.37
N LEU A 1031 52.27 16.92 -42.88
CA LEU A 1031 51.16 16.95 -43.85
C LEU A 1031 51.57 16.90 -45.33
N GLN A 1032 52.85 17.09 -45.64
CA GLN A 1032 53.30 17.38 -47.01
C GLN A 1032 52.95 16.30 -48.05
N GLU A 1033 52.95 15.02 -47.68
CA GLU A 1033 52.74 13.91 -48.62
C GLU A 1033 51.27 13.83 -49.04
N GLY A 1034 50.35 13.83 -48.06
CA GLY A 1034 48.92 13.89 -48.29
C GLY A 1034 48.52 15.17 -49.04
N LEU A 1035 48.99 16.34 -48.61
CA LEU A 1035 48.69 17.59 -49.31
C LEU A 1035 49.23 17.60 -50.76
N ALA A 1036 50.43 17.07 -51.00
CA ALA A 1036 51.00 17.00 -52.34
C ALA A 1036 50.13 16.19 -53.32
N HIS A 1037 49.55 15.06 -52.90
CA HIS A 1037 48.66 14.25 -53.74
C HIS A 1037 47.36 14.99 -54.13
N TRP A 1038 46.78 15.76 -53.21
CA TRP A 1038 45.56 16.52 -53.48
C TRP A 1038 45.82 17.76 -54.35
N ILE A 1039 47.00 18.38 -54.19
CA ILE A 1039 47.43 19.55 -54.97
C ILE A 1039 47.96 19.17 -56.35
N SER A 1040 48.60 18.00 -56.54
CA SER A 1040 49.00 17.51 -57.86
C SER A 1040 47.78 17.23 -58.74
N ASP A 1041 46.72 16.67 -58.14
CA ASP A 1041 45.53 16.13 -58.80
C ASP A 1041 45.89 15.18 -59.96
N ASP A 1042 46.82 14.24 -59.74
CA ASP A 1042 47.35 13.30 -60.74
C ASP A 1042 46.25 12.51 -61.48
N TYR A 1043 45.17 12.14 -60.78
CA TYR A 1043 44.02 11.42 -61.35
C TYR A 1043 42.95 12.34 -61.96
N GLN A 1044 43.11 13.67 -61.90
CA GLN A 1044 42.18 14.67 -62.44
C GLN A 1044 40.74 14.51 -61.92
N VAL A 1045 40.61 14.34 -60.60
CA VAL A 1045 39.34 14.02 -59.91
C VAL A 1045 38.45 15.25 -59.78
N PHE A 1046 39.04 16.44 -59.78
CA PHE A 1046 38.34 17.71 -59.64
C PHE A 1046 38.04 18.34 -61.00
N THR A 1047 36.87 18.94 -61.15
CA THR A 1047 36.60 19.87 -62.24
C THR A 1047 37.49 21.11 -62.12
N ALA A 1048 37.57 21.95 -63.16
CA ALA A 1048 38.33 23.20 -63.09
C ALA A 1048 37.77 24.17 -62.02
N GLU A 1049 36.45 24.14 -61.79
CA GLU A 1049 35.77 24.97 -60.80
C GLU A 1049 36.03 24.45 -59.37
N GLU A 1050 35.84 23.15 -59.10
CA GLU A 1050 36.16 22.55 -57.80
C GLU A 1050 37.63 22.73 -57.42
N TYR A 1051 38.57 22.51 -58.36
CA TYR A 1051 40.00 22.72 -58.09
C TYR A 1051 40.29 24.20 -57.76
N ALA A 1052 39.70 25.15 -58.49
CA ALA A 1052 39.90 26.58 -58.25
C ALA A 1052 39.24 27.07 -56.95
N MET A 1053 38.14 26.44 -56.51
CA MET A 1053 37.40 26.81 -55.30
C MET A 1053 37.93 26.15 -54.03
N ASP A 1054 38.47 24.94 -54.10
CA ASP A 1054 38.81 24.13 -52.92
C ASP A 1054 40.29 23.75 -52.82
N ILE A 1055 40.98 23.46 -53.93
CA ILE A 1055 42.39 23.01 -53.90
C ILE A 1055 43.37 24.19 -54.04
N LEU A 1056 43.05 25.16 -54.90
CA LEU A 1056 43.86 26.38 -55.07
C LEU A 1056 44.01 27.19 -53.77
N PRO A 1057 42.96 27.40 -52.94
CA PRO A 1057 43.12 28.09 -51.66
C PRO A 1057 44.06 27.35 -50.70
N VAL A 1058 44.02 26.00 -50.66
CA VAL A 1058 44.93 25.19 -49.83
C VAL A 1058 46.38 25.50 -50.22
N TYR A 1059 46.71 25.45 -51.51
CA TYR A 1059 48.06 25.74 -52.00
C TYR A 1059 48.48 27.19 -51.68
N GLN A 1060 47.57 28.16 -51.81
CA GLN A 1060 47.83 29.55 -51.45
C GLN A 1060 48.12 29.72 -49.95
N THR A 1061 47.30 29.14 -49.07
CA THR A 1061 47.48 29.17 -47.62
C THR A 1061 48.76 28.46 -47.19
N VAL A 1062 49.09 27.31 -47.80
CA VAL A 1062 50.38 26.62 -47.59
C VAL A 1062 51.55 27.53 -47.96
N LEU A 1063 51.54 28.15 -49.15
CA LEU A 1063 52.62 29.05 -49.57
C LEU A 1063 52.74 30.26 -48.64
N LEU A 1064 51.64 30.86 -48.19
CA LEU A 1064 51.65 31.96 -47.22
C LEU A 1064 52.22 31.53 -45.85
N GLY A 1065 51.88 30.32 -45.38
CA GLY A 1065 52.46 29.74 -44.17
C GLY A 1065 53.96 29.52 -44.31
N ILE A 1066 54.44 28.95 -45.43
CA ILE A 1066 55.87 28.79 -45.73
C ILE A 1066 56.56 30.16 -45.86
N GLN A 1067 55.87 31.18 -46.38
CA GLN A 1067 56.38 32.56 -46.47
C GLN A 1067 56.57 33.21 -45.09
N SER A 1068 55.92 32.71 -44.04
CA SER A 1068 56.09 33.19 -42.68
C SER A 1068 57.36 32.62 -42.02
N LEU A 1069 57.79 31.42 -42.43
CA LEU A 1069 58.96 30.73 -41.87
C LEU A 1069 60.29 31.42 -42.17
N PRO A 1070 61.36 31.15 -41.39
CA PRO A 1070 62.70 31.68 -41.66
C PRO A 1070 63.22 31.30 -43.05
N PHE A 1071 63.70 32.28 -43.82
CA PHE A 1071 64.20 32.11 -45.20
C PHE A 1071 65.56 31.41 -45.26
N ILE A 1072 65.57 30.12 -44.92
CA ILE A 1072 66.74 29.23 -44.89
C ILE A 1072 66.57 28.18 -46.00
N VAL A 1073 67.67 27.81 -46.67
CA VAL A 1073 67.65 26.85 -47.79
C VAL A 1073 67.09 25.50 -47.32
N ASP A 1074 67.52 25.02 -46.16
CA ASP A 1074 67.10 23.77 -45.54
C ASP A 1074 65.58 23.69 -45.36
N VAL A 1075 64.91 24.81 -45.02
CA VAL A 1075 63.46 24.90 -44.84
C VAL A 1075 62.72 24.72 -46.16
N ILE A 1076 63.14 25.42 -47.22
CA ILE A 1076 62.47 25.32 -48.53
C ILE A 1076 62.85 24.03 -49.27
N GLU A 1077 63.98 23.41 -48.94
CA GLU A 1077 64.35 22.07 -49.42
C GLU A 1077 63.49 20.99 -48.76
N ALA A 1078 63.32 21.02 -47.44
CA ALA A 1078 62.46 20.11 -46.71
C ALA A 1078 60.99 20.19 -47.18
N LEU A 1079 60.49 21.40 -47.46
CA LEU A 1079 59.12 21.64 -47.94
C LEU A 1079 59.00 21.71 -49.48
N ALA A 1080 60.05 21.37 -50.22
CA ALA A 1080 60.02 21.33 -51.68
C ALA A 1080 58.92 20.40 -52.27
N PRO A 1081 58.55 19.24 -51.67
CA PRO A 1081 57.53 18.35 -52.24
C PRO A 1081 56.15 19.00 -52.38
N ILE A 1082 55.69 19.73 -51.35
CA ILE A 1082 54.38 20.39 -51.37
C ILE A 1082 54.38 21.67 -52.23
N VAL A 1083 55.51 22.36 -52.34
CA VAL A 1083 55.68 23.50 -53.26
C VAL A 1083 55.64 23.03 -54.72
N GLU A 1084 56.35 21.94 -55.05
CA GLU A 1084 56.38 21.33 -56.39
C GLU A 1084 55.03 20.75 -56.81
N ALA A 1085 54.24 20.22 -55.86
CA ALA A 1085 52.90 19.70 -56.13
C ALA A 1085 52.00 20.67 -56.91
N GLY A 1086 52.18 21.99 -56.72
CA GLY A 1086 51.52 23.02 -57.51
C GLY A 1086 51.72 22.88 -59.02
N PHE A 1087 52.88 22.40 -59.47
CA PHE A 1087 53.26 22.31 -60.89
C PHE A 1087 53.19 20.90 -61.49
N CYS A 1088 53.06 19.86 -60.65
CA CYS A 1088 52.99 18.46 -61.08
C CYS A 1088 51.55 17.93 -61.26
N GLY A 1089 51.42 16.77 -61.91
CA GLY A 1089 50.16 16.06 -62.10
C GLY A 1089 49.25 16.63 -63.18
N ARG A 1090 48.16 17.27 -62.76
CA ARG A 1090 47.10 17.77 -63.64
C ARG A 1090 47.63 18.75 -64.71
N PRO A 1091 47.31 18.55 -66.02
CA PRO A 1091 47.87 19.34 -67.11
C PRO A 1091 47.19 20.70 -67.33
N ASN A 1092 46.01 20.94 -66.76
CA ASN A 1092 45.19 22.14 -66.95
C ASN A 1092 44.93 22.88 -65.62
N LYS A 1093 46.01 23.21 -64.90
CA LYS A 1093 45.93 23.98 -63.65
C LYS A 1093 45.64 25.46 -63.92
N PRO A 1094 44.95 26.16 -62.99
CA PRO A 1094 44.71 27.60 -63.12
C PRO A 1094 46.03 28.39 -63.10
N GLU A 1095 46.12 29.45 -63.91
CA GLU A 1095 47.25 30.39 -63.93
C GLU A 1095 47.52 31.03 -62.55
N ALA A 1096 46.49 31.11 -61.71
CA ALA A 1096 46.58 31.55 -60.32
C ALA A 1096 47.51 30.70 -59.43
N ILE A 1097 47.79 29.44 -59.78
CA ILE A 1097 48.82 28.61 -59.11
C ILE A 1097 50.22 29.20 -59.35
N THR A 1098 50.54 29.47 -60.62
CA THR A 1098 51.83 30.08 -61.00
C THR A 1098 51.99 31.47 -60.39
N GLN A 1099 50.90 32.26 -60.36
CA GLN A 1099 50.90 33.58 -59.72
C GLN A 1099 51.14 33.49 -58.21
N ALA A 1100 50.46 32.58 -57.50
CA ALA A 1100 50.66 32.38 -56.07
C ALA A 1100 52.11 31.99 -55.73
N PHE A 1101 52.72 31.10 -56.52
CA PHE A 1101 54.14 30.76 -56.38
C PHE A 1101 55.06 31.94 -56.72
N ALA A 1102 54.73 32.76 -57.72
CA ALA A 1102 55.49 33.95 -58.08
C ALA A 1102 55.53 34.97 -56.92
N ASP A 1103 54.36 35.25 -56.35
CA ASP A 1103 54.19 36.20 -55.24
C ASP A 1103 54.91 35.70 -53.97
N PHE A 1104 54.76 34.41 -53.66
CA PHE A 1104 55.53 33.73 -52.61
C PHE A 1104 57.04 33.87 -52.81
N TRP A 1105 57.54 33.51 -54.00
CA TRP A 1105 58.98 33.46 -54.28
C TRP A 1105 59.64 34.84 -54.24
N GLU A 1106 59.00 35.85 -54.85
CA GLU A 1106 59.49 37.24 -54.82
C GLU A 1106 59.49 37.84 -53.41
N ALA A 1107 58.51 37.48 -52.58
CA ALA A 1107 58.40 37.96 -51.20
C ALA A 1107 59.37 37.29 -50.21
N SER A 1108 59.94 36.12 -50.54
CA SER A 1108 60.78 35.31 -49.65
C SER A 1108 62.17 35.00 -50.24
N TYR A 1109 62.27 34.04 -51.15
CA TYR A 1109 63.53 33.43 -51.59
C TYR A 1109 64.23 34.16 -52.74
N ALA A 1110 63.56 35.03 -53.51
CA ALA A 1110 64.16 35.74 -54.66
C ALA A 1110 65.39 36.62 -54.31
N ARG A 1111 65.53 37.01 -53.03
CA ARG A 1111 66.68 37.80 -52.52
C ARG A 1111 67.69 36.97 -51.74
N VAL A 1112 67.40 35.69 -51.49
CA VAL A 1112 68.32 34.75 -50.88
C VAL A 1112 69.38 34.39 -51.92
N LYS A 1113 70.65 34.38 -51.52
CA LYS A 1113 71.74 34.03 -52.43
C LYS A 1113 71.64 32.53 -52.76
N GLU A 1114 71.58 32.21 -54.04
CA GLU A 1114 71.57 30.84 -54.54
C GLU A 1114 72.70 29.98 -53.93
N PRO A 1115 72.41 28.72 -53.50
CA PRO A 1115 73.43 27.80 -53.00
C PRO A 1115 74.55 27.54 -54.00
N SER A 1116 75.72 27.11 -53.52
CA SER A 1116 76.87 26.76 -54.38
C SER A 1116 76.57 25.67 -55.41
N ASP A 1117 75.64 24.79 -55.07
CA ASP A 1117 75.26 23.61 -55.84
C ASP A 1117 73.92 23.81 -56.58
N GLY A 1118 73.40 25.04 -56.59
CA GLY A 1118 72.11 25.43 -57.15
C GLY A 1118 70.93 25.17 -56.19
N TRP A 1119 69.73 25.59 -56.60
CA TRP A 1119 68.50 25.20 -55.89
C TRP A 1119 68.19 23.70 -56.08
N PRO A 1120 67.54 23.01 -55.13
CA PRO A 1120 67.06 21.64 -55.29
C PRO A 1120 66.27 21.40 -56.59
N GLU A 1121 66.44 20.23 -57.23
CA GLU A 1121 65.88 19.91 -58.56
C GLU A 1121 64.36 20.18 -58.67
N ARG A 1122 63.61 19.86 -57.60
CA ARG A 1122 62.16 20.10 -57.49
C ARG A 1122 61.78 21.58 -57.58
N LEU A 1123 62.57 22.44 -56.93
CA LEU A 1123 62.38 23.89 -56.98
C LEU A 1123 62.84 24.48 -58.33
N GLN A 1124 63.87 23.91 -58.95
CA GLN A 1124 64.27 24.30 -60.32
C GLN A 1124 63.12 24.07 -61.31
N ALA A 1125 62.35 22.99 -61.18
CA ALA A 1125 61.17 22.74 -62.01
C ALA A 1125 60.11 23.85 -61.87
N CYS A 1126 59.79 24.27 -60.63
CA CYS A 1126 58.88 25.39 -60.35
C CYS A 1126 59.40 26.72 -60.95
N LEU A 1127 60.70 27.01 -60.78
CA LEU A 1127 61.32 28.21 -61.32
C LEU A 1127 61.36 28.21 -62.86
N HIS A 1128 61.57 27.06 -63.50
CA HIS A 1128 61.48 26.94 -64.95
C HIS A 1128 60.05 27.15 -65.46
N ALA A 1129 59.02 26.68 -64.73
CA ALA A 1129 57.63 26.97 -65.06
C ALA A 1129 57.31 28.47 -64.95
N LEU A 1130 57.80 29.15 -63.90
CA LEU A 1130 57.66 30.59 -63.70
C LEU A 1130 58.29 31.42 -64.84
N HIS A 1131 59.53 31.11 -65.23
CA HIS A 1131 60.24 31.84 -66.29
C HIS A 1131 59.82 31.43 -67.72
N GLY A 1132 59.13 30.29 -67.87
CA GLY A 1132 58.68 29.74 -69.15
C GLY A 1132 57.73 30.65 -69.95
N GLY A 1133 57.08 31.61 -69.29
CA GLY A 1133 56.15 32.56 -69.91
C GLY A 1133 56.78 33.56 -70.91
N GLN A 1134 58.10 33.78 -70.88
CA GLN A 1134 58.78 34.75 -71.76
C GLN A 1134 59.75 34.14 -72.80
N ALA A 1135 59.90 32.81 -72.85
CA ALA A 1135 60.97 32.15 -73.62
C ALA A 1135 60.49 31.27 -74.80
N SER A 1136 59.58 31.76 -75.65
CA SER A 1136 59.13 31.04 -76.87
C SER A 1136 59.55 31.69 -78.20
N SER A 1137 60.79 32.17 -78.28
CA SER A 1137 61.47 32.40 -79.56
C SER A 1137 62.95 32.05 -79.46
N VAL A 1138 63.30 30.80 -79.84
CA VAL A 1138 64.46 30.42 -80.68
C VAL A 1138 64.64 28.88 -80.72
N ARG A 1139 64.66 28.33 -81.95
CA ARG A 1139 65.18 27.02 -82.40
C ARG A 1139 64.43 25.70 -82.07
N ARG A 1140 63.78 25.17 -83.12
CA ARG A 1140 63.65 23.73 -83.41
C ARG A 1140 65.03 23.05 -83.63
N GLY A 1141 65.14 21.74 -83.38
CA GLY A 1141 66.38 21.00 -83.68
C GLY A 1141 66.37 19.46 -83.58
N LEU A 1142 65.49 18.76 -84.33
CA LEU A 1142 65.67 17.38 -84.86
C LEU A 1142 66.27 16.25 -83.96
N ARG A 1143 65.48 15.19 -83.71
CA ARG A 1143 65.73 13.84 -84.33
C ARG A 1143 64.59 12.82 -84.08
N HIS A 1144 64.46 11.88 -85.00
CA HIS A 1144 63.50 10.76 -84.95
C HIS A 1144 63.98 9.58 -84.07
N GLY A 1145 63.03 8.93 -83.40
CA GLY A 1145 63.12 7.56 -82.88
C GLY A 1145 61.74 6.87 -82.98
N ARG A 1146 61.70 5.58 -83.35
CA ARG A 1146 60.44 4.84 -83.61
C ARG A 1146 59.80 4.30 -82.32
N PRO A 1147 58.47 4.05 -82.29
CA PRO A 1147 57.81 3.31 -81.22
C PRO A 1147 57.82 1.79 -81.46
N PRO A 1148 57.84 0.97 -80.38
CA PRO A 1148 57.16 -0.32 -80.31
C PRO A 1148 55.84 -0.15 -79.53
N ALA A 1149 54.68 -0.40 -80.14
CA ALA A 1149 54.08 -1.73 -80.34
C ALA A 1149 53.36 -2.26 -79.09
N LEU A 1150 52.03 -2.09 -79.10
CA LEU A 1150 51.07 -2.70 -78.19
C LEU A 1150 51.24 -4.22 -78.11
N LEU A 1151 51.19 -4.79 -76.89
CA LEU A 1151 50.79 -6.18 -76.69
C LEU A 1151 49.85 -6.32 -75.48
N ARG A 1152 48.71 -6.97 -75.74
CA ARG A 1152 47.56 -7.16 -74.87
C ARG A 1152 47.88 -8.04 -73.66
N LEU A 1153 47.23 -7.77 -72.53
CA LEU A 1153 46.84 -8.81 -71.56
C LEU A 1153 45.34 -9.14 -71.75
N PRO A 1154 44.93 -10.43 -71.66
CA PRO A 1154 43.54 -10.85 -71.82
C PRO A 1154 42.78 -10.94 -70.49
N ARG A 1155 41.45 -11.09 -70.63
CA ARG A 1155 40.40 -11.12 -69.60
C ARG A 1155 40.51 -12.23 -68.55
N LEU A 1156 40.05 -11.88 -67.34
CA LEU A 1156 39.13 -12.60 -66.44
C LEU A 1156 39.32 -14.12 -66.22
N GLN A 1157 39.48 -14.49 -64.95
CA GLN A 1157 38.39 -15.19 -64.26
C GLN A 1157 38.23 -14.63 -62.83
#